data_AF-A0A2K1RA75-F1
#
_entry.id   AF-A0A2K1RA75-F1
#
_cell.length_a   1.000
_cell.length_b   1.000
_cell.length_c   1.000
_cell.angle_alpha   90.00
_cell.angle_beta   90.00
_cell.angle_gamma   90.00
#
_symmetry.space_group_name_H-M   'P 1'
#
loop_
_entity.id
_entity.type
_entity.pdbx_description
1 polymer ?
#
loop_
_entity_poly.entity_id
_entity_poly.type
_entity_poly.pdbx_seq_one_letter_code
_entity_poly.pdbx_strand_id
1 'polypeptide(L)'
;MDRCTHNIYDFLSNATDDVRIVGIHGMPGIGKTTIAKVVFNQLCNGFDGSCFLSDINERSKQVNGLALLQKRLLHDILKQDAANFDCVDRGKVLIKERLCRKRVLVVADDVAHQDQLKALMGDRSWFGPGSRVIITTRNSNLLRKADRTYQIEELTRDQSLQLFSWHAFEDTKPAEDYIELSKKAVDYCGGLPLALDVMGACLSGKNRDGWKSVIDKLKRIPNHDIQRKLRISYDLLDGEELKNAFLDIACFFIDRKKEYIAKLLGARCGYNPEVDLQTLHERSLIKVLGETVTMHDLLRDMGREVVRESPPKEPGKRTRIWNQEDAWNVLQQQKGTEVVEGLKLDVRASETKSLSTGSFAKMKGLNLLQINGAHLTGSFKLLSKELMWICWHEFPLKYFPSDFTLDNLAVLDMQYSNLKELWKGKKILDKLKILNLSHSQHLLKTPNLHSSSLEKLILKGCSSLVEVHQSIENLTSLVFLNLKGCWSLKTLPESIDNVKYLETLNISGCSQLEKLPERMGDMESLTELLADGIENEKCLSSIGQFKHVRRLSLRRNSSAPPSSSLISIGVLNWKRWPPASFIEWILVKHLELSNSGLSDRATNCVDFSGLSALEKLDLDGNKFSRLPSGIGFLLKLRDLSVEGCKYLVSIPDLPSSLTRLGASYCKSLKRVRIPSEPKKELYIFLDESHSLEEFQDIEGLSNSFWYIRVDDRSHSPSKLQKSVVEAMCNGRHGYFIRHTPGQMPNWMSYRGEGRSLSFHIPPVFQGLVVWVDKDDKDAHIIIIIRNNRNGNLLFQCTKWYYHPKTGSIRYIRRSEMAMEDYCADDELELYIYSKPSPLAMAMAMKDAVMPSFEPSTPKQCGVHVIVGKSDSFEELAVGRDAVMLPHPRCGSITASTPKQWIDFLFAKLQNHNLNLRLFVRE
;
A
#
# COMPACT_ATOMS: atom_id res chain seq x y z
N MET A 1 1.50 -21.02 -16.89
CA MET A 1 0.52 -19.98 -17.22
C MET A 1 0.48 -19.01 -16.05
N ASP A 2 0.67 -17.71 -16.29
CA ASP A 2 0.73 -16.72 -15.21
C ASP A 2 -0.63 -16.61 -14.48
N ARG A 3 -0.61 -16.32 -13.17
CA ARG A 3 -1.79 -16.25 -12.29
C ARG A 3 -2.82 -15.23 -12.80
N CYS A 4 -2.36 -14.11 -13.35
CA CYS A 4 -3.23 -13.11 -13.95
C CYS A 4 -4.02 -13.68 -15.14
N THR A 5 -3.33 -14.41 -16.03
CA THR A 5 -3.93 -15.07 -17.20
C THR A 5 -5.01 -16.07 -16.77
N HIS A 6 -4.72 -16.88 -15.75
CA HIS A 6 -5.68 -17.85 -15.21
C HIS A 6 -6.92 -17.16 -14.61
N ASN A 7 -6.74 -16.10 -13.81
CA ASN A 7 -7.87 -15.35 -13.25
C ASN A 7 -8.76 -14.70 -14.31
N ILE A 8 -8.18 -14.20 -15.41
CA ILE A 8 -8.93 -13.64 -16.53
C ILE A 8 -9.68 -14.77 -17.25
N TYR A 9 -9.01 -15.89 -17.51
CA TYR A 9 -9.61 -17.06 -18.13
C TYR A 9 -10.81 -17.56 -17.32
N ASP A 10 -10.65 -17.81 -16.01
CA ASP A 10 -11.70 -18.32 -15.12
C ASP A 10 -12.91 -17.38 -15.08
N PHE A 11 -12.68 -16.06 -15.04
CA PHE A 11 -13.76 -15.10 -15.06
C PHE A 11 -14.55 -15.12 -16.38
N LEU A 12 -13.87 -15.32 -17.51
CA LEU A 12 -14.50 -15.34 -18.83
C LEU A 12 -15.09 -16.72 -19.19
N SER A 13 -14.55 -17.82 -18.65
CA SER A 13 -14.94 -19.19 -18.99
C SER A 13 -16.21 -19.67 -18.28
N ASN A 14 -16.58 -19.03 -17.17
CA ASN A 14 -17.83 -19.30 -16.45
C ASN A 14 -19.06 -19.24 -17.37
N ALA A 15 -19.88 -20.30 -17.33
CA ALA A 15 -21.07 -20.49 -18.14
C ALA A 15 -22.23 -19.64 -17.62
N THR A 16 -22.36 -18.44 -18.15
CA THR A 16 -23.42 -17.47 -17.84
C THR A 16 -23.82 -16.72 -19.09
N ASP A 17 -25.11 -16.36 -19.18
CA ASP A 17 -25.72 -15.69 -20.33
C ASP A 17 -25.45 -14.17 -20.37
N ASP A 18 -24.69 -13.63 -19.41
CA ASP A 18 -24.28 -12.23 -19.39
C ASP A 18 -23.25 -11.88 -20.48
N VAL A 19 -23.18 -10.60 -20.85
CA VAL A 19 -22.08 -10.05 -21.66
C VAL A 19 -21.01 -9.51 -20.72
N ARG A 20 -19.83 -10.14 -20.72
CA ARG A 20 -18.71 -9.76 -19.85
C ARG A 20 -17.63 -9.00 -20.59
N ILE A 21 -17.14 -7.93 -19.97
CA ILE A 21 -16.07 -7.07 -20.46
C ILE A 21 -14.94 -7.08 -19.44
N VAL A 22 -13.75 -7.50 -19.87
CA VAL A 22 -12.52 -7.43 -19.09
C VAL A 22 -11.62 -6.35 -19.65
N GLY A 23 -11.15 -5.46 -18.78
CA GLY A 23 -10.11 -4.48 -19.10
C GLY A 23 -8.74 -4.94 -18.61
N ILE A 24 -7.71 -4.85 -19.45
CA ILE A 24 -6.31 -5.12 -19.10
C ILE A 24 -5.53 -3.84 -19.33
N HIS A 25 -4.89 -3.30 -18.28
CA HIS A 25 -4.08 -2.10 -18.40
C HIS A 25 -2.72 -2.20 -17.69
N GLY A 26 -1.84 -1.24 -17.97
CA GLY A 26 -0.47 -1.21 -17.46
C GLY A 26 0.49 -0.54 -18.43
N MET A 27 1.74 -0.40 -18.02
CA MET A 27 2.72 0.40 -18.76
C MET A 27 3.09 -0.20 -20.13
N PRO A 28 3.72 0.56 -21.02
CA PRO A 28 4.14 0.10 -22.34
C PRO A 28 5.12 -1.08 -22.22
N GLY A 29 4.95 -2.12 -23.04
CA GLY A 29 5.84 -3.29 -23.04
C GLY A 29 5.62 -4.32 -21.92
N ILE A 30 4.66 -4.10 -21.02
CA ILE A 30 4.41 -4.99 -19.85
C ILE A 30 3.77 -6.35 -20.20
N GLY A 31 3.39 -6.59 -21.47
CA GLY A 31 2.83 -7.88 -21.91
C GLY A 31 1.30 -7.98 -21.98
N LYS A 32 0.57 -6.85 -21.95
CA LYS A 32 -0.91 -6.82 -22.05
C LYS A 32 -1.45 -7.61 -23.26
N THR A 33 -0.94 -7.30 -24.46
CA THR A 33 -1.31 -7.95 -25.72
C THR A 33 -1.02 -9.45 -25.67
N THR A 34 0.11 -9.85 -25.09
CA THR A 34 0.49 -11.26 -24.93
C THR A 34 -0.51 -12.01 -24.05
N ILE A 35 -0.89 -11.44 -22.90
CA ILE A 35 -1.89 -12.03 -22.00
C ILE A 35 -3.24 -12.16 -22.72
N ALA A 36 -3.71 -11.09 -23.36
CA ALA A 36 -4.97 -11.10 -24.10
C ALA A 36 -4.98 -12.17 -25.20
N LYS A 37 -3.86 -12.34 -25.92
CA LYS A 37 -3.70 -13.34 -26.97
C LYS A 37 -3.72 -14.77 -26.42
N VAL A 38 -3.07 -15.03 -25.29
CA VAL A 38 -3.09 -16.35 -24.64
C VAL A 38 -4.52 -16.72 -24.22
N VAL A 39 -5.24 -15.80 -23.57
CA VAL A 39 -6.64 -16.01 -23.17
C VAL A 39 -7.53 -16.22 -24.39
N PHE A 40 -7.36 -15.39 -25.43
CA PHE A 40 -8.14 -15.49 -26.65
C PHE A 40 -7.99 -16.86 -27.32
N ASN A 41 -6.76 -17.34 -27.47
CA ASN A 41 -6.49 -18.63 -28.10
C ASN A 41 -7.08 -19.83 -27.34
N GLN A 42 -7.26 -19.70 -26.01
CA GLN A 42 -7.86 -20.75 -25.20
C GLN A 42 -9.39 -20.76 -25.28
N LEU A 43 -10.01 -19.58 -25.48
CA LEU A 43 -11.45 -19.42 -25.45
C LEU A 43 -12.10 -19.40 -26.84
N CYS A 44 -11.36 -19.07 -27.91
CA CYS A 44 -11.92 -18.71 -29.22
C CYS A 44 -12.81 -19.79 -29.87
N ASN A 45 -12.60 -21.07 -29.55
CA ASN A 45 -13.36 -22.18 -30.12
C ASN A 45 -14.75 -22.37 -29.47
N GLY A 46 -15.04 -21.72 -28.34
CA GLY A 46 -16.31 -21.86 -27.60
C GLY A 46 -17.40 -20.85 -27.98
N PHE A 47 -17.24 -20.11 -29.08
CA PHE A 47 -18.09 -18.98 -29.48
C PHE A 47 -18.54 -19.11 -30.93
N ASP A 48 -19.69 -18.51 -31.27
CA ASP A 48 -20.24 -18.47 -32.64
C ASP A 48 -19.33 -17.73 -33.63
N GLY A 49 -18.44 -16.89 -33.10
CA GLY A 49 -17.44 -16.15 -33.85
C GLY A 49 -16.48 -15.44 -32.90
N SER A 50 -15.22 -15.33 -33.31
CA SER A 50 -14.18 -14.70 -32.51
C SER A 50 -13.32 -13.77 -33.37
N CYS A 51 -12.92 -12.64 -32.81
CA CYS A 51 -12.11 -11.64 -33.50
C CYS A 51 -11.06 -11.02 -32.57
N PHE A 52 -9.83 -10.92 -33.06
CA PHE A 52 -8.74 -10.21 -32.40
C PHE A 52 -8.38 -8.97 -33.22
N LEU A 53 -8.82 -7.80 -32.77
CA LEU A 53 -8.49 -6.52 -33.36
C LEU A 53 -7.18 -6.00 -32.78
N SER A 54 -6.07 -6.24 -33.49
CA SER A 54 -4.74 -5.77 -33.08
C SER A 54 -4.51 -4.30 -33.40
N ASP A 55 -3.74 -3.61 -32.55
CA ASP A 55 -3.16 -2.28 -32.81
C ASP A 55 -4.20 -1.20 -33.18
N ILE A 56 -5.31 -1.15 -32.44
CA ILE A 56 -6.44 -0.24 -32.75
C ILE A 56 -5.98 1.22 -32.77
N ASN A 57 -5.15 1.63 -31.82
CA ASN A 57 -4.64 3.00 -31.74
C ASN A 57 -3.91 3.44 -33.02
N GLU A 58 -3.01 2.61 -33.54
CA GLU A 58 -2.27 2.94 -34.76
C GLU A 58 -3.15 2.86 -36.01
N ARG A 59 -3.92 1.78 -36.16
CA ARG A 59 -4.76 1.55 -37.36
C ARG A 59 -5.88 2.57 -37.50
N SER A 60 -6.46 3.03 -36.38
CA SER A 60 -7.53 4.03 -36.41
C SER A 60 -7.10 5.40 -36.94
N LYS A 61 -5.80 5.72 -36.93
CA LYS A 61 -5.25 6.98 -37.45
C LYS A 61 -5.08 6.99 -38.97
N GLN A 62 -5.13 5.83 -39.62
CA GLN A 62 -5.08 5.74 -41.07
C GLN A 62 -6.38 6.29 -41.68
N VAL A 63 -6.32 6.70 -42.94
CA VAL A 63 -7.51 7.15 -43.69
C VAL A 63 -8.57 6.04 -43.68
N ASN A 64 -9.78 6.35 -43.21
CA ASN A 64 -10.88 5.39 -43.01
C ASN A 64 -10.55 4.20 -42.08
N GLY A 65 -9.54 4.33 -41.21
CA GLY A 65 -9.04 3.24 -40.37
C GLY A 65 -10.09 2.60 -39.45
N LEU A 66 -10.97 3.39 -38.84
CA LEU A 66 -12.07 2.86 -38.02
C LEU A 66 -13.07 2.04 -38.83
N ALA A 67 -13.42 2.47 -40.05
CA ALA A 67 -14.33 1.71 -40.92
C ALA A 67 -13.69 0.38 -41.34
N LEU A 68 -12.38 0.36 -41.62
CA LEU A 68 -11.64 -0.88 -41.91
C LEU A 68 -11.63 -1.85 -40.72
N LEU A 69 -11.45 -1.35 -39.49
CA LEU A 69 -11.53 -2.16 -38.27
C LEU A 69 -12.94 -2.75 -38.08
N GLN A 70 -13.99 -1.99 -38.38
CA GLN A 70 -15.38 -2.48 -38.35
C GLN A 70 -15.64 -3.57 -39.40
N LYS A 71 -15.14 -3.39 -40.64
CA LYS A 71 -15.21 -4.42 -41.70
C LYS A 71 -14.53 -5.71 -41.24
N ARG A 72 -13.33 -5.60 -40.67
CA ARG A 72 -12.57 -6.74 -40.13
C ARG A 72 -13.32 -7.45 -39.01
N LEU A 73 -13.88 -6.71 -38.06
CA LEU A 73 -14.67 -7.28 -36.96
C LEU A 73 -15.84 -8.12 -37.49
N LEU A 74 -16.59 -7.57 -38.44
CA LEU A 74 -17.73 -8.26 -39.06
C LEU A 74 -17.27 -9.48 -39.86
N HIS A 75 -16.22 -9.36 -40.67
CA HIS A 75 -15.68 -10.46 -41.47
C HIS A 75 -15.19 -11.62 -40.59
N ASP A 76 -14.40 -11.34 -39.55
CA ASP A 76 -13.81 -12.36 -38.69
C ASP A 76 -14.87 -13.15 -37.91
N ILE A 77 -15.96 -12.50 -37.49
CA ILE A 77 -17.06 -13.11 -36.74
C ILE A 77 -18.06 -13.82 -37.66
N LEU A 78 -18.44 -13.21 -38.79
CA LEU A 78 -19.51 -13.72 -39.65
C LEU A 78 -19.01 -14.69 -40.72
N LYS A 79 -17.70 -14.72 -41.00
CA LYS A 79 -17.07 -15.52 -42.07
C LYS A 79 -17.73 -15.32 -43.45
N GLN A 80 -18.24 -14.11 -43.69
CA GLN A 80 -18.86 -13.67 -44.93
C GLN A 80 -18.28 -12.30 -45.29
N ASP A 81 -18.21 -12.00 -46.60
CA ASP A 81 -17.86 -10.65 -47.05
C ASP A 81 -18.89 -9.66 -46.52
N ALA A 82 -18.47 -8.87 -45.52
CA ALA A 82 -19.30 -7.79 -44.99
C ALA A 82 -19.54 -6.79 -46.12
N ALA A 83 -20.82 -6.44 -46.35
CA ALA A 83 -21.23 -5.47 -47.36
C ALA A 83 -20.27 -4.26 -47.41
N ASN A 84 -19.87 -3.84 -48.61
CA ASN A 84 -18.87 -2.79 -48.78
C ASN A 84 -19.43 -1.43 -48.30
N PHE A 85 -19.18 -1.05 -47.06
CA PHE A 85 -19.58 0.25 -46.49
C PHE A 85 -18.34 1.08 -46.16
N ASP A 86 -18.31 2.37 -46.54
CA ASP A 86 -17.14 3.23 -46.27
C ASP A 86 -17.38 4.25 -45.16
N CYS A 87 -18.54 4.17 -44.50
CA CYS A 87 -18.95 5.07 -43.43
C CYS A 87 -18.96 4.37 -42.06
N VAL A 88 -18.31 4.98 -41.06
CA VAL A 88 -18.21 4.46 -39.68
C VAL A 88 -19.58 4.26 -39.04
N ASP A 89 -20.53 5.18 -39.26
CA ASP A 89 -21.87 5.09 -38.66
C ASP A 89 -22.69 3.95 -39.25
N ARG A 90 -22.55 3.68 -40.55
CA ARG A 90 -23.14 2.50 -41.18
C ARG A 90 -22.55 1.22 -40.59
N GLY A 91 -21.24 1.19 -40.34
CA GLY A 91 -20.57 0.08 -39.67
C GLY A 91 -21.09 -0.17 -38.25
N LYS A 92 -21.30 0.89 -37.44
CA LYS A 92 -21.87 0.77 -36.09
C LYS A 92 -23.24 0.08 -36.11
N VAL A 93 -24.12 0.49 -37.02
CA VAL A 93 -25.46 -0.10 -37.19
C VAL A 93 -25.35 -1.58 -37.53
N LEU A 94 -24.51 -1.93 -38.52
CA LEU A 94 -24.32 -3.31 -38.94
C LEU A 94 -23.72 -4.19 -37.84
N ILE A 95 -22.74 -3.69 -37.08
CA ILE A 95 -22.18 -4.41 -35.94
C ILE A 95 -23.28 -4.73 -34.92
N LYS A 96 -24.05 -3.72 -34.50
CA LYS A 96 -25.14 -3.90 -33.54
C LYS A 96 -26.17 -4.91 -34.04
N GLU A 97 -26.67 -4.77 -35.26
CA GLU A 97 -27.70 -5.65 -35.83
C GLU A 97 -27.22 -7.11 -35.94
N ARG A 98 -25.96 -7.33 -36.30
CA ARG A 98 -25.43 -8.67 -36.59
C ARG A 98 -24.89 -9.39 -35.35
N LEU A 99 -24.30 -8.67 -34.40
CA LEU A 99 -23.66 -9.28 -33.22
C LEU A 99 -24.60 -9.43 -32.03
N CYS A 100 -25.72 -8.67 -31.95
CA CYS A 100 -26.63 -8.71 -30.80
C CYS A 100 -27.35 -10.07 -30.59
N ARG A 101 -27.26 -10.98 -31.57
CA ARG A 101 -27.87 -12.33 -31.52
C ARG A 101 -26.84 -13.46 -31.53
N LYS A 102 -25.54 -13.13 -31.42
CA LYS A 102 -24.44 -14.10 -31.46
C LYS A 102 -23.65 -14.07 -30.16
N ARG A 103 -23.23 -15.25 -29.72
CA ARG A 103 -22.30 -15.42 -28.62
C ARG A 103 -20.88 -15.28 -29.17
N VAL A 104 -20.25 -14.11 -28.99
CA VAL A 104 -18.95 -13.79 -29.61
C VAL A 104 -17.83 -13.54 -28.60
N LEU A 105 -16.59 -13.76 -29.04
CA LEU A 105 -15.38 -13.37 -28.30
C LEU A 105 -14.62 -12.29 -29.07
N VAL A 106 -14.49 -11.10 -28.49
CA VAL A 106 -13.80 -9.97 -29.15
C VAL A 106 -12.67 -9.45 -28.29
N VAL A 107 -11.47 -9.32 -28.87
CA VAL A 107 -10.36 -8.58 -28.26
C VAL A 107 -10.16 -7.27 -29.00
N ALA A 108 -10.23 -6.16 -28.26
CA ALA A 108 -9.79 -4.85 -28.70
C ALA A 108 -8.42 -4.53 -28.08
N ASP A 109 -7.37 -4.66 -28.88
CA ASP A 109 -6.00 -4.49 -28.42
C ASP A 109 -5.43 -3.09 -28.74
N ASP A 110 -4.67 -2.54 -27.79
CA ASP A 110 -4.08 -1.19 -27.80
C ASP A 110 -5.10 -0.08 -28.08
N VAL A 111 -6.15 0.00 -27.27
CA VAL A 111 -7.13 1.09 -27.32
C VAL A 111 -6.58 2.34 -26.63
N ALA A 112 -6.67 3.51 -27.27
CA ALA A 112 -6.16 4.78 -26.75
C ALA A 112 -7.23 5.86 -26.52
N HIS A 113 -8.36 5.82 -27.23
CA HIS A 113 -9.41 6.83 -27.17
C HIS A 113 -10.81 6.23 -27.04
N GLN A 114 -11.72 6.93 -26.36
CA GLN A 114 -13.09 6.46 -26.14
C GLN A 114 -13.88 6.30 -27.44
N ASP A 115 -13.60 7.11 -28.46
CA ASP A 115 -14.31 7.05 -29.74
C ASP A 115 -14.00 5.76 -30.53
N GLN A 116 -12.84 5.14 -30.29
CA GLN A 116 -12.52 3.82 -30.83
C GLN A 116 -13.46 2.75 -30.25
N LEU A 117 -13.69 2.77 -28.93
CA LEU A 117 -14.64 1.86 -28.27
C LEU A 117 -16.08 2.11 -28.73
N LYS A 118 -16.50 3.39 -28.83
CA LYS A 118 -17.84 3.74 -29.33
C LYS A 118 -18.05 3.28 -30.77
N ALA A 119 -17.01 3.31 -31.61
CA ALA A 119 -17.10 2.89 -33.00
C ALA A 119 -17.14 1.37 -33.18
N LEU A 120 -16.42 0.62 -32.34
CA LEU A 120 -16.23 -0.83 -32.52
C LEU A 120 -17.17 -1.68 -31.66
N MET A 121 -17.57 -1.21 -30.48
CA MET A 121 -18.22 -2.04 -29.47
C MET A 121 -19.46 -1.38 -28.83
N GLY A 122 -19.61 -0.06 -28.95
CA GLY A 122 -20.80 0.67 -28.51
C GLY A 122 -21.21 0.39 -27.06
N ASP A 123 -22.46 -0.03 -26.87
CA ASP A 123 -22.99 -0.48 -25.58
C ASP A 123 -23.14 -2.00 -25.56
N ARG A 124 -23.28 -2.59 -24.36
CA ARG A 124 -23.35 -4.04 -24.16
C ARG A 124 -24.42 -4.75 -25.00
N SER A 125 -25.49 -4.04 -25.34
CA SER A 125 -26.59 -4.53 -26.20
C SER A 125 -26.17 -4.83 -27.64
N TRP A 126 -24.95 -4.47 -28.05
CA TRP A 126 -24.41 -4.82 -29.36
C TRP A 126 -23.99 -6.28 -29.46
N PHE A 127 -23.87 -6.99 -28.32
CA PHE A 127 -23.44 -8.38 -28.26
C PHE A 127 -24.55 -9.27 -27.71
N GLY A 128 -24.66 -10.48 -28.24
CA GLY A 128 -25.64 -11.46 -27.77
C GLY A 128 -25.27 -12.07 -26.41
N PRO A 129 -26.24 -12.73 -25.74
CA PRO A 129 -26.00 -13.41 -24.46
C PRO A 129 -24.79 -14.34 -24.48
N GLY A 130 -24.04 -14.36 -23.39
CA GLY A 130 -22.84 -15.19 -23.23
C GLY A 130 -21.58 -14.67 -23.95
N SER A 131 -21.62 -13.48 -24.54
CA SER A 131 -20.46 -12.87 -25.22
C SER A 131 -19.38 -12.42 -24.24
N ARG A 132 -18.14 -12.38 -24.70
CA ARG A 132 -16.95 -11.99 -23.93
C ARG A 132 -16.13 -10.97 -24.70
N VAL A 133 -15.76 -9.87 -24.03
CA VAL A 133 -14.94 -8.80 -24.61
C VAL A 133 -13.71 -8.57 -23.74
N ILE A 134 -12.54 -8.48 -24.37
CA ILE A 134 -11.26 -8.13 -23.73
C ILE A 134 -10.77 -6.82 -24.33
N ILE A 135 -10.47 -5.84 -23.50
CA ILE A 135 -9.92 -4.55 -23.92
C ILE A 135 -8.52 -4.43 -23.32
N THR A 136 -7.49 -4.26 -24.16
CA THR A 136 -6.15 -3.88 -23.67
C THR A 136 -5.92 -2.39 -23.90
N THR A 137 -5.36 -1.71 -22.91
CA THR A 137 -5.07 -0.27 -23.01
C THR A 137 -3.92 0.14 -22.10
N ARG A 138 -3.32 1.30 -22.39
CA ARG A 138 -2.39 1.97 -21.46
C ARG A 138 -3.13 2.96 -20.54
N ASN A 139 -4.36 3.33 -20.90
CA ASN A 139 -5.18 4.32 -20.23
C ASN A 139 -6.31 3.64 -19.44
N SER A 140 -6.15 3.53 -18.13
CA SER A 140 -7.14 2.87 -17.26
C SER A 140 -8.52 3.56 -17.29
N ASN A 141 -8.58 4.85 -17.65
CA ASN A 141 -9.80 5.63 -17.71
C ASN A 141 -10.80 5.12 -18.77
N LEU A 142 -10.31 4.43 -19.82
CA LEU A 142 -11.16 3.83 -20.85
C LEU A 142 -11.92 2.60 -20.36
N LEU A 143 -11.55 2.05 -19.20
CA LEU A 143 -12.07 0.79 -18.68
C LEU A 143 -13.22 0.97 -17.68
N ARG A 144 -13.77 2.17 -17.50
CA ARG A 144 -14.87 2.46 -16.55
C ARG A 144 -16.11 1.58 -16.76
N LYS A 145 -16.37 1.11 -17.99
CA LYS A 145 -17.51 0.24 -18.33
C LYS A 145 -17.21 -1.27 -18.21
N ALA A 146 -15.98 -1.66 -17.87
CA ALA A 146 -15.58 -3.06 -17.74
C ALA A 146 -16.09 -3.68 -16.43
N ASP A 147 -16.40 -4.98 -16.45
CA ASP A 147 -16.85 -5.73 -15.25
C ASP A 147 -15.69 -6.01 -14.29
N ARG A 148 -14.51 -6.24 -14.87
CA ARG A 148 -13.26 -6.40 -14.12
C ARG A 148 -12.11 -5.74 -14.86
N THR A 149 -11.23 -5.11 -14.10
CA THR A 149 -10.01 -4.50 -14.61
C THR A 149 -8.79 -5.14 -13.97
N TYR A 150 -7.81 -5.49 -14.78
CA TYR A 150 -6.55 -6.09 -14.34
C TYR A 150 -5.40 -5.15 -14.70
N GLN A 151 -4.72 -4.63 -13.68
CA GLN A 151 -3.45 -3.95 -13.86
C GLN A 151 -2.34 -5.00 -13.91
N ILE A 152 -1.55 -4.99 -14.97
CA ILE A 152 -0.41 -5.91 -15.11
C ILE A 152 0.79 -5.34 -14.35
N GLU A 153 1.37 -6.18 -13.49
CA GLU A 153 2.56 -5.88 -12.69
C GLU A 153 3.84 -6.33 -13.43
N GLU A 154 4.98 -5.79 -13.00
CA GLU A 154 6.29 -6.24 -13.47
C GLU A 154 6.54 -7.72 -13.10
N LEU A 155 7.32 -8.43 -13.93
CA LEU A 155 7.71 -9.81 -13.65
C LEU A 155 8.58 -9.88 -12.40
N THR A 156 8.43 -10.96 -11.64
CA THR A 156 9.34 -11.23 -10.52
C THR A 156 10.77 -11.41 -11.01
N ARG A 157 11.77 -11.28 -10.12
CA ARG A 157 13.18 -11.50 -10.51
C ARG A 157 13.42 -12.87 -11.14
N ASP A 158 12.79 -13.92 -10.61
CA ASP A 158 12.92 -15.27 -11.14
C ASP A 158 12.27 -15.42 -12.52
N GLN A 159 11.03 -14.91 -12.69
CA GLN A 159 10.34 -14.91 -13.98
C GLN A 159 11.11 -14.09 -15.02
N SER A 160 11.69 -12.98 -14.59
CA SER A 160 12.50 -12.10 -15.43
C SER A 160 13.77 -12.79 -15.88
N LEU A 161 14.44 -13.52 -14.97
CA LEU A 161 15.63 -14.29 -15.29
C LEU A 161 15.31 -15.43 -16.26
N GLN A 162 14.18 -16.12 -16.08
CA GLN A 162 13.73 -17.16 -17.01
C GLN A 162 13.48 -16.60 -18.40
N LEU A 163 12.71 -15.50 -18.51
CA LEU A 163 12.40 -14.89 -19.80
C LEU A 163 13.67 -14.36 -20.48
N PHE A 164 14.52 -13.66 -19.74
CA PHE A 164 15.80 -13.18 -20.26
C PHE A 164 16.68 -14.34 -20.75
N SER A 165 16.78 -15.42 -19.96
CA SER A 165 17.61 -16.57 -20.31
C SER A 165 17.10 -17.26 -21.57
N TRP A 166 15.77 -17.34 -21.73
CA TRP A 166 15.17 -17.91 -22.93
C TRP A 166 15.61 -17.17 -24.19
N HIS A 167 15.65 -15.85 -24.14
CA HIS A 167 16.09 -15.03 -25.28
C HIS A 167 17.62 -14.98 -25.46
N ALA A 168 18.40 -15.17 -24.38
CA ALA A 168 19.86 -15.07 -24.40
C ALA A 168 20.56 -16.41 -24.70
N PHE A 169 19.99 -17.53 -24.25
CA PHE A 169 20.60 -18.87 -24.24
C PHE A 169 19.72 -19.95 -24.86
N GLU A 170 18.48 -19.65 -25.25
CA GLU A 170 17.47 -20.65 -25.66
C GLU A 170 17.14 -21.67 -24.56
N ASP A 171 17.38 -21.30 -23.30
CA ASP A 171 17.12 -22.09 -22.10
C ASP A 171 16.46 -21.23 -21.01
N THR A 172 15.70 -21.85 -20.13
CA THR A 172 15.08 -21.23 -18.96
C THR A 172 16.06 -20.81 -17.88
N LYS A 173 17.32 -21.26 -17.95
CA LYS A 173 18.39 -20.92 -17.00
C LYS A 173 19.61 -20.37 -17.72
N PRO A 174 20.33 -19.41 -17.13
CA PRO A 174 21.59 -18.94 -17.68
C PRO A 174 22.69 -20.01 -17.50
N ALA A 175 23.65 -20.03 -18.42
CA ALA A 175 24.88 -20.80 -18.24
C ALA A 175 25.64 -20.33 -16.98
N GLU A 176 26.33 -21.24 -16.29
CA GLU A 176 26.95 -20.99 -14.97
C GLU A 176 27.84 -19.74 -14.95
N ASP A 177 28.70 -19.59 -15.97
CA ASP A 177 29.64 -18.45 -16.09
C ASP A 177 28.96 -17.09 -16.34
N TYR A 178 27.67 -17.09 -16.69
CA TYR A 178 26.87 -15.92 -17.06
C TYR A 178 25.80 -15.56 -16.01
N ILE A 179 25.65 -16.32 -14.92
CA ILE A 179 24.62 -16.07 -13.89
C ILE A 179 24.66 -14.63 -13.38
N GLU A 180 25.84 -14.15 -12.95
CA GLU A 180 25.98 -12.81 -12.37
C GLU A 180 25.77 -11.67 -13.38
N LEU A 181 26.13 -11.89 -14.65
CA LEU A 181 25.87 -10.92 -15.72
C LEU A 181 24.39 -10.90 -16.11
N SER A 182 23.74 -12.06 -16.11
CA SER A 182 22.31 -12.21 -16.36
C SER A 182 21.49 -11.48 -15.29
N LYS A 183 21.85 -11.64 -14.01
CA LYS A 183 21.21 -10.89 -12.91
C LYS A 183 21.34 -9.37 -13.11
N LYS A 184 22.51 -8.86 -13.49
CA LYS A 184 22.71 -7.43 -13.79
C LYS A 184 21.88 -6.93 -14.97
N ALA A 185 21.75 -7.74 -16.02
CA ALA A 185 20.90 -7.41 -17.18
C ALA A 185 19.41 -7.39 -16.80
N VAL A 186 18.97 -8.37 -16.00
CA VAL A 186 17.60 -8.44 -15.46
C VAL A 186 17.29 -7.26 -14.54
N ASP A 187 18.22 -6.90 -13.65
CA ASP A 187 18.10 -5.75 -12.76
C ASP A 187 17.92 -4.45 -13.55
N TYR A 188 18.67 -4.26 -14.64
CA TYR A 188 18.48 -3.12 -15.54
C TYR A 188 17.09 -3.10 -16.18
N CYS A 189 16.54 -4.26 -16.54
CA CYS A 189 15.23 -4.34 -17.17
C CYS A 189 14.05 -4.08 -16.21
N GLY A 190 14.26 -4.21 -14.91
CA GLY A 190 13.25 -3.90 -13.88
C GLY A 190 11.99 -4.77 -13.96
N GLY A 191 12.09 -5.99 -14.52
CA GLY A 191 10.95 -6.89 -14.69
C GLY A 191 10.02 -6.56 -15.86
N LEU A 192 10.42 -5.64 -16.75
CA LEU A 192 9.67 -5.33 -17.97
C LEU A 192 9.91 -6.39 -19.07
N PRO A 193 8.91 -7.19 -19.50
CA PRO A 193 9.09 -8.24 -20.50
C PRO A 193 9.74 -7.76 -21.80
N LEU A 194 9.28 -6.61 -22.32
CA LEU A 194 9.84 -6.03 -23.54
C LEU A 194 11.34 -5.74 -23.44
N ALA A 195 11.79 -5.25 -22.29
CA ALA A 195 13.20 -4.94 -22.06
C ALA A 195 14.03 -6.22 -21.94
N LEU A 196 13.50 -7.25 -21.27
CA LEU A 196 14.14 -8.55 -21.11
C LEU A 196 14.35 -9.26 -22.45
N ASP A 197 13.34 -9.24 -23.33
CA ASP A 197 13.42 -9.78 -24.70
C ASP A 197 14.52 -9.07 -25.51
N VAL A 198 14.46 -7.74 -25.58
CA VAL A 198 15.46 -6.94 -26.31
C VAL A 198 16.87 -7.15 -25.76
N MET A 199 17.03 -7.20 -24.44
CA MET A 199 18.33 -7.42 -23.82
C MET A 199 18.86 -8.83 -24.03
N GLY A 200 18.02 -9.86 -23.93
CA GLY A 200 18.40 -11.24 -24.18
C GLY A 200 18.86 -11.43 -25.62
N ALA A 201 18.07 -10.94 -26.58
CA ALA A 201 18.42 -10.98 -28.00
C ALA A 201 19.70 -10.19 -28.32
N CYS A 202 19.91 -9.04 -27.67
CA CYS A 202 21.12 -8.22 -27.86
C CYS A 202 22.40 -8.93 -27.37
N LEU A 203 22.29 -9.75 -26.33
CA LEU A 203 23.40 -10.43 -25.67
C LEU A 203 23.63 -11.85 -26.20
N SER A 204 22.64 -12.45 -26.85
CA SER A 204 22.72 -13.77 -27.47
C SER A 204 23.92 -13.89 -28.42
N GLY A 205 24.62 -15.02 -28.34
CA GLY A 205 25.81 -15.32 -29.15
C GLY A 205 27.09 -14.55 -28.79
N LYS A 206 27.07 -13.62 -27.82
CA LYS A 206 28.29 -12.91 -27.36
C LYS A 206 29.00 -13.68 -26.25
N ASN A 207 30.33 -13.53 -26.20
CA ASN A 207 31.13 -14.04 -25.09
C ASN A 207 31.00 -13.15 -23.83
N ARG A 208 31.56 -13.63 -22.71
CA ARG A 208 31.50 -12.97 -21.40
C ARG A 208 32.02 -11.53 -21.38
N ASP A 209 33.10 -11.24 -22.10
CA ASP A 209 33.64 -9.88 -22.20
C ASP A 209 32.73 -8.96 -23.00
N GLY A 210 32.11 -9.48 -24.07
CA GLY A 210 31.07 -8.79 -24.82
C GLY A 210 29.86 -8.43 -23.95
N TRP A 211 29.40 -9.37 -23.12
CA TRP A 211 28.32 -9.10 -22.15
C TRP A 211 28.70 -8.02 -21.16
N LYS A 212 29.87 -8.14 -20.54
CA LYS A 212 30.38 -7.17 -19.57
C LYS A 212 30.46 -5.77 -20.18
N SER A 213 30.98 -5.65 -21.41
CA SER A 213 31.07 -4.39 -22.15
C SER A 213 29.69 -3.75 -22.38
N VAL A 214 28.69 -4.54 -22.81
CA VAL A 214 27.32 -4.04 -23.02
C VAL A 214 26.70 -3.60 -21.70
N ILE A 215 26.78 -4.41 -20.64
CA ILE A 215 26.21 -4.11 -19.33
C ILE A 215 26.88 -2.88 -18.70
N ASP A 216 28.21 -2.76 -18.79
CA ASP A 216 28.94 -1.59 -18.29
C ASP A 216 28.58 -0.32 -19.06
N LYS A 217 28.29 -0.42 -20.37
CA LYS A 217 27.76 0.69 -21.17
C LYS A 217 26.38 1.15 -20.71
N LEU A 218 25.49 0.22 -20.35
CA LEU A 218 24.12 0.54 -19.91
C LEU A 218 24.04 1.39 -18.64
N LYS A 219 25.06 1.32 -17.78
CA LYS A 219 25.19 2.20 -16.61
C LYS A 219 25.25 3.69 -16.97
N ARG A 220 25.67 4.01 -18.21
CA ARG A 220 25.83 5.38 -18.70
C ARG A 220 24.84 5.73 -19.80
N ILE A 221 24.61 4.80 -20.74
CA ILE A 221 23.81 5.02 -21.94
C ILE A 221 22.76 3.94 -22.03
N PRO A 222 21.47 4.26 -21.81
CA PRO A 222 20.37 3.32 -21.93
C PRO A 222 20.29 2.68 -23.32
N ASN A 223 19.72 1.47 -23.39
CA ASN A 223 19.58 0.76 -24.67
C ASN A 223 18.60 1.49 -25.61
N HIS A 224 19.08 1.91 -26.79
CA HIS A 224 18.31 2.70 -27.75
C HIS A 224 17.03 2.01 -28.23
N ASP A 225 17.03 0.70 -28.46
CA ASP A 225 15.85 -0.01 -28.96
C ASP A 225 14.75 -0.09 -27.89
N ILE A 226 15.13 -0.25 -26.62
CA ILE A 226 14.21 -0.17 -25.49
C ILE A 226 13.62 1.23 -25.39
N GLN A 227 14.47 2.27 -25.42
CA GLN A 227 14.01 3.65 -25.33
C GLN A 227 13.05 4.02 -26.47
N ARG A 228 13.37 3.63 -27.71
CA ARG A 228 12.51 3.88 -28.89
C ARG A 228 11.11 3.29 -28.71
N LYS A 229 11.01 2.05 -28.21
CA LYS A 229 9.71 1.38 -28.02
C LYS A 229 8.90 1.99 -26.86
N LEU A 230 9.56 2.48 -25.80
CA LEU A 230 8.89 3.14 -24.69
C LEU A 230 8.42 4.56 -25.03
N ARG A 231 9.22 5.29 -25.83
CA ARG A 231 9.00 6.69 -26.22
C ARG A 231 7.66 6.94 -26.91
N ILE A 232 7.13 5.95 -27.62
CA ILE A 232 5.81 6.03 -28.28
C ILE A 232 4.73 6.57 -27.32
N SER A 233 4.78 6.19 -26.04
CA SER A 233 3.77 6.63 -25.07
C SER A 233 3.94 8.07 -24.60
N TYR A 234 5.17 8.59 -24.65
CA TYR A 234 5.48 9.99 -24.39
C TYR A 234 5.11 10.88 -25.58
N ASP A 235 5.43 10.45 -26.81
CA ASP A 235 5.15 11.24 -28.01
C ASP A 235 3.64 11.49 -28.17
N LEU A 236 2.82 10.54 -27.70
CA LEU A 236 1.35 10.59 -27.68
C LEU A 236 0.75 11.42 -26.53
N LEU A 237 1.55 12.01 -25.64
CA LEU A 237 1.02 12.95 -24.64
C LEU A 237 0.51 14.22 -25.31
N ASP A 238 -0.64 14.70 -24.85
CA ASP A 238 -1.30 15.88 -25.39
C ASP A 238 -0.75 17.14 -24.71
N GLY A 239 -0.29 18.10 -25.51
CA GLY A 239 0.25 19.38 -25.00
C GLY A 239 1.73 19.34 -24.61
N GLU A 240 2.39 20.49 -24.69
CA GLU A 240 3.80 20.65 -24.30
C GLU A 240 3.94 20.68 -22.78
N GLU A 241 2.94 21.17 -22.07
CA GLU A 241 2.90 21.28 -20.60
C GLU A 241 2.94 19.89 -19.95
N LEU A 242 2.11 18.95 -20.43
CA LEU A 242 2.07 17.58 -19.93
C LEU A 242 3.37 16.83 -20.23
N LYS A 243 3.94 17.04 -21.42
CA LYS A 243 5.27 16.51 -21.78
C LYS A 243 6.35 17.07 -20.87
N ASN A 244 6.35 18.38 -20.63
CA ASN A 244 7.28 19.02 -19.72
C ASN A 244 7.13 18.53 -18.27
N ALA A 245 5.90 18.32 -17.79
CA ALA A 245 5.64 17.72 -16.48
C ALA A 245 6.24 16.32 -16.36
N PHE A 246 6.07 15.47 -17.38
CA PHE A 246 6.70 14.15 -17.42
C PHE A 246 8.23 14.24 -17.35
N LEU A 247 8.84 15.13 -18.15
CA LEU A 247 10.29 15.32 -18.17
C LEU A 247 10.84 15.87 -16.84
N ASP A 248 10.12 16.80 -16.21
CA ASP A 248 10.47 17.38 -14.91
C ASP A 248 10.46 16.31 -13.81
N ILE A 249 9.43 15.44 -13.82
CA ILE A 249 9.36 14.31 -12.89
C ILE A 249 10.56 13.38 -13.13
N ALA A 250 10.79 12.94 -14.36
CA ALA A 250 11.89 12.01 -14.70
C ALA A 250 13.29 12.56 -14.33
N CYS A 251 13.50 13.87 -14.45
CA CYS A 251 14.78 14.52 -14.19
C CYS A 251 14.98 14.89 -12.71
N PHE A 252 13.94 15.41 -12.03
CA PHE A 252 14.10 16.10 -10.74
C PHE A 252 13.21 15.57 -9.61
N PHE A 253 12.01 15.06 -9.91
CA PHE A 253 10.96 14.89 -8.88
C PHE A 253 10.53 13.45 -8.58
N ILE A 254 11.22 12.44 -9.10
CA ILE A 254 11.03 11.05 -8.63
C ILE A 254 11.22 10.98 -7.11
N ASP A 255 10.37 10.17 -6.47
CA ASP A 255 10.32 9.93 -5.02
C ASP A 255 9.98 11.17 -4.18
N ARG A 256 9.39 12.21 -4.80
CA ARG A 256 8.81 13.36 -4.09
C ARG A 256 7.32 13.16 -3.84
N LYS A 257 6.81 13.87 -2.83
CA LYS A 257 5.38 13.88 -2.53
C LYS A 257 4.58 14.48 -3.69
N LYS A 258 3.47 13.86 -4.07
CA LYS A 258 2.57 14.30 -5.16
C LYS A 258 2.20 15.77 -5.02
N GLU A 259 1.77 16.17 -3.83
CA GLU A 259 1.41 17.55 -3.53
C GLU A 259 2.57 18.54 -3.78
N TYR A 260 3.80 18.19 -3.39
CA TYR A 260 4.98 19.03 -3.63
C TYR A 260 5.20 19.27 -5.13
N ILE A 261 5.04 18.20 -5.94
CA ILE A 261 5.14 18.27 -7.40
C ILE A 261 3.99 19.12 -7.97
N ALA A 262 2.76 18.93 -7.48
CA ALA A 262 1.60 19.70 -7.93
C ALA A 262 1.75 21.21 -7.67
N LYS A 263 2.32 21.60 -6.52
CA LYS A 263 2.54 23.04 -6.23
C LYS A 263 3.55 23.67 -7.20
N LEU A 264 4.58 22.91 -7.58
CA LEU A 264 5.61 23.31 -8.55
C LEU A 264 5.09 23.39 -9.98
N LEU A 265 4.49 22.30 -10.48
CA LEU A 265 3.94 22.26 -11.83
C LEU A 265 2.86 23.31 -12.01
N GLY A 266 2.04 23.57 -10.98
CA GLY A 266 1.01 24.61 -11.05
C GLY A 266 1.57 26.02 -11.07
N ALA A 267 2.73 26.25 -10.45
CA ALA A 267 3.43 27.53 -10.57
C ALA A 267 4.02 27.73 -11.98
N ARG A 268 4.49 26.64 -12.61
CA ARG A 268 5.03 26.66 -13.97
C ARG A 268 3.97 26.91 -15.04
N CYS A 269 2.84 26.21 -14.94
CA CYS A 269 1.83 26.20 -16.00
C CYS A 269 0.70 27.22 -15.77
N GLY A 270 0.58 27.78 -14.56
CA GLY A 270 -0.44 28.77 -14.22
C GLY A 270 -1.85 28.19 -13.97
N TYR A 271 -2.00 26.87 -13.96
CA TYR A 271 -3.24 26.15 -13.65
C TYR A 271 -3.01 25.00 -12.66
N ASN A 272 -4.07 24.35 -12.20
CA ASN A 272 -3.97 23.21 -11.28
C ASN A 272 -3.49 21.93 -12.02
N PRO A 273 -2.27 21.41 -11.74
CA PRO A 273 -1.70 20.29 -12.49
C PRO A 273 -2.18 18.92 -12.00
N GLU A 274 -3.17 18.86 -11.11
CA GLU A 274 -3.76 17.58 -10.67
C GLU A 274 -4.30 16.76 -11.84
N VAL A 275 -4.86 17.42 -12.86
CA VAL A 275 -5.33 16.75 -14.08
C VAL A 275 -4.16 16.13 -14.85
N ASP A 276 -3.01 16.80 -14.91
CA ASP A 276 -1.82 16.31 -15.60
C ASP A 276 -1.21 15.12 -14.87
N LEU A 277 -1.02 15.23 -13.55
CA LEU A 277 -0.53 14.13 -12.72
C LEU A 277 -1.47 12.92 -12.79
N GLN A 278 -2.78 13.15 -12.76
CA GLN A 278 -3.77 12.11 -12.93
C GLN A 278 -3.69 11.48 -14.32
N THR A 279 -3.52 12.27 -15.37
CA THR A 279 -3.38 11.78 -16.75
C THR A 279 -2.13 10.92 -16.92
N LEU A 280 -0.98 11.34 -16.37
CA LEU A 280 0.25 10.55 -16.39
C LEU A 280 0.09 9.22 -15.63
N HIS A 281 -0.63 9.24 -14.49
CA HIS A 281 -0.94 8.04 -13.71
C HIS A 281 -1.89 7.09 -14.47
N GLU A 282 -2.98 7.61 -15.03
CA GLU A 282 -3.96 6.85 -15.82
C GLU A 282 -3.33 6.22 -17.06
N ARG A 283 -2.36 6.91 -17.68
CA ARG A 283 -1.55 6.39 -18.81
C ARG A 283 -0.42 5.44 -18.39
N SER A 284 -0.35 5.08 -17.10
CA SER A 284 0.66 4.17 -16.54
C SER A 284 2.11 4.64 -16.77
N LEU A 285 2.34 5.96 -16.83
CA LEU A 285 3.67 6.56 -16.99
C LEU A 285 4.33 6.91 -15.64
N ILE A 286 3.52 7.11 -14.61
CA ILE A 286 3.93 7.27 -13.22
C ILE A 286 3.07 6.37 -12.33
N LYS A 287 3.55 6.06 -11.13
CA LYS A 287 2.79 5.41 -10.06
C LYS A 287 2.74 6.34 -8.85
N VAL A 288 1.66 6.28 -8.08
CA VAL A 288 1.53 7.00 -6.81
C VAL A 288 1.44 5.95 -5.69
N LEU A 289 2.51 5.81 -4.92
CA LEU A 289 2.59 4.88 -3.78
C LEU A 289 2.42 5.67 -2.48
N GLY A 290 1.25 5.52 -1.86
CA GLY A 290 0.84 6.41 -0.77
C GLY A 290 0.70 7.84 -1.30
N GLU A 291 1.59 8.74 -0.87
CA GLU A 291 1.65 10.13 -1.31
C GLU A 291 2.86 10.43 -2.21
N THR A 292 3.64 9.41 -2.58
CA THR A 292 4.91 9.59 -3.31
C THR A 292 4.74 9.22 -4.78
N VAL A 293 5.22 10.08 -5.68
CA VAL A 293 5.24 9.81 -7.11
C VAL A 293 6.51 9.05 -7.47
N THR A 294 6.34 7.88 -8.08
CA THR A 294 7.43 7.03 -8.56
C THR A 294 7.28 6.76 -10.06
N MET A 295 8.36 6.35 -10.70
CA MET A 295 8.40 6.04 -12.13
C MET A 295 9.26 4.80 -12.34
N HIS A 296 8.89 3.93 -13.28
CA HIS A 296 9.73 2.80 -13.65
C HIS A 296 11.07 3.30 -14.21
N ASP A 297 12.18 2.67 -13.83
CA ASP A 297 13.54 3.09 -14.18
C ASP A 297 13.74 3.29 -15.70
N LEU A 298 13.26 2.36 -16.52
CA LEU A 298 13.32 2.51 -17.98
C LEU A 298 12.46 3.66 -18.53
N LEU A 299 11.35 4.04 -17.90
CA LEU A 299 10.56 5.22 -18.32
C LEU A 299 11.27 6.52 -17.92
N ARG A 300 11.88 6.53 -16.73
CA ARG A 300 12.75 7.63 -16.27
C ARG A 300 13.90 7.84 -17.23
N ASP A 301 14.57 6.75 -17.60
CA ASP A 301 15.71 6.80 -18.51
C ASP A 301 15.27 7.20 -19.92
N MET A 302 14.08 6.79 -20.37
CA MET A 302 13.49 7.27 -21.63
C MET A 302 13.28 8.79 -21.61
N GLY A 303 12.66 9.34 -20.56
CA GLY A 303 12.45 10.79 -20.44
C GLY A 303 13.78 11.55 -20.42
N ARG A 304 14.81 10.99 -19.79
CA ARG A 304 16.17 11.55 -19.78
C ARG A 304 16.84 11.49 -21.16
N GLU A 305 16.67 10.41 -21.92
CA GLU A 305 17.18 10.34 -23.29
C GLU A 305 16.49 11.34 -24.23
N VAL A 306 15.18 11.55 -24.09
CA VAL A 306 14.46 12.58 -24.86
C VAL A 306 15.11 13.96 -24.69
N VAL A 307 15.53 14.30 -23.46
CA VAL A 307 16.28 15.55 -23.22
C VAL A 307 17.70 15.50 -23.79
N ARG A 308 18.37 14.35 -23.70
CA ARG A 308 19.76 14.18 -24.15
C ARG A 308 19.91 14.32 -25.66
N GLU A 309 18.92 13.90 -26.44
CA GLU A 309 18.95 13.96 -27.91
C GLU A 309 19.10 15.40 -28.45
N SER A 310 18.82 16.42 -27.64
CA SER A 310 18.81 17.82 -28.06
C SER A 310 19.82 18.70 -27.29
N PRO A 311 21.05 18.95 -27.77
CA PRO A 311 21.95 18.12 -28.56
C PRO A 311 22.85 17.19 -27.67
N PRO A 312 23.31 16.03 -28.18
CA PRO A 312 23.94 14.99 -27.35
C PRO A 312 25.29 15.38 -26.74
N LYS A 313 26.10 16.15 -27.48
CA LYS A 313 27.49 16.46 -27.10
C LYS A 313 27.64 17.75 -26.31
N GLU A 314 26.58 18.54 -26.16
CA GLU A 314 26.64 19.85 -25.51
C GLU A 314 25.58 19.94 -24.40
N PRO A 315 25.88 19.43 -23.19
CA PRO A 315 24.91 19.42 -22.09
C PRO A 315 24.36 20.81 -21.73
N GLY A 316 25.13 21.88 -21.96
CA GLY A 316 24.73 23.26 -21.71
C GLY A 316 23.66 23.82 -22.66
N LYS A 317 23.29 23.09 -23.72
CA LYS A 317 22.19 23.42 -24.64
C LYS A 317 20.93 22.56 -24.44
N ARG A 318 20.91 21.69 -23.44
CA ARG A 318 19.74 20.86 -23.10
C ARG A 318 18.80 21.63 -22.18
N THR A 319 17.50 21.39 -22.29
CA THR A 319 16.51 22.02 -21.39
C THR A 319 16.70 21.62 -19.93
N ARG A 320 17.15 20.38 -19.67
CA ARG A 320 17.29 19.82 -18.32
C ARG A 320 18.65 19.15 -18.18
N ILE A 321 19.35 19.46 -17.10
CA ILE A 321 20.65 18.90 -16.76
C ILE A 321 20.52 18.21 -15.41
N TRP A 322 20.34 16.88 -15.43
CA TRP A 322 20.15 16.05 -14.22
C TRP A 322 21.38 15.24 -13.83
N ASN A 323 22.28 14.99 -14.79
CA ASN A 323 23.51 14.23 -14.56
C ASN A 323 24.54 15.12 -13.88
N GLN A 324 25.15 14.62 -12.80
CA GLN A 324 26.07 15.37 -11.95
C GLN A 324 27.35 15.79 -12.67
N GLU A 325 27.95 14.91 -13.49
CA GLU A 325 29.16 15.20 -14.25
C GLU A 325 28.88 16.27 -15.31
N ASP A 326 27.77 16.13 -16.03
CA ASP A 326 27.33 17.13 -17.01
C ASP A 326 27.07 18.50 -16.35
N ALA A 327 26.35 18.53 -15.23
CA ALA A 327 26.07 19.76 -14.48
C ALA A 327 27.37 20.43 -14.01
N TRP A 328 28.29 19.64 -13.45
CA TRP A 328 29.60 20.13 -13.02
C TRP A 328 30.39 20.74 -14.17
N ASN A 329 30.50 20.00 -15.29
CA ASN A 329 31.24 20.45 -16.48
C ASN A 329 30.65 21.73 -17.08
N VAL A 330 29.32 21.81 -17.16
CA VAL A 330 28.61 22.98 -17.70
C VAL A 330 28.85 24.21 -16.83
N LEU A 331 28.78 24.07 -15.50
CA LEU A 331 28.99 25.19 -14.58
C LEU A 331 30.45 25.61 -14.51
N GLN A 332 31.38 24.67 -14.39
CA GLN A 332 32.81 24.97 -14.31
C GLN A 332 33.33 25.66 -15.58
N GLN A 333 32.86 25.23 -16.76
CA GLN A 333 33.27 25.79 -18.05
C GLN A 333 32.36 26.93 -18.53
N GLN A 334 31.34 27.33 -17.74
CA GLN A 334 30.37 28.38 -18.07
C GLN A 334 29.68 28.18 -19.44
N LYS A 335 29.35 26.93 -19.76
CA LYS A 335 28.74 26.51 -21.04
C LYS A 335 27.21 26.55 -21.07
N GLY A 336 26.57 26.97 -19.98
CA GLY A 336 25.13 27.14 -19.92
C GLY A 336 24.61 28.15 -20.94
N THR A 337 23.41 27.89 -21.47
CA THR A 337 22.71 28.76 -22.43
C THR A 337 21.32 29.11 -21.92
N GLU A 338 20.62 30.04 -22.58
CA GLU A 338 19.25 30.41 -22.18
C GLU A 338 18.23 29.26 -22.24
N VAL A 339 18.52 28.20 -23.01
CA VAL A 339 17.66 27.01 -23.16
C VAL A 339 17.61 26.17 -21.89
N VAL A 340 18.59 26.30 -20.98
CA VAL A 340 18.62 25.51 -19.74
C VAL A 340 17.54 26.01 -18.79
N GLU A 341 16.50 25.19 -18.62
CA GLU A 341 15.37 25.44 -17.71
C GLU A 341 15.61 24.79 -16.35
N GLY A 342 16.23 23.60 -16.33
CA GLY A 342 16.45 22.84 -15.09
C GLY A 342 17.89 22.38 -14.92
N LEU A 343 18.44 22.55 -13.72
CA LEU A 343 19.78 22.11 -13.37
C LEU A 343 19.81 21.45 -11.99
N LYS A 344 20.41 20.26 -11.92
CA LYS A 344 20.65 19.52 -10.68
C LYS A 344 22.12 19.18 -10.53
N LEU A 345 22.68 19.64 -9.43
CA LEU A 345 24.02 19.32 -8.95
C LEU A 345 23.94 18.95 -7.47
N ASP A 346 24.59 17.85 -7.10
CA ASP A 346 24.79 17.47 -5.70
C ASP A 346 26.31 17.33 -5.47
N VAL A 347 26.88 18.19 -4.63
CA VAL A 347 28.33 18.31 -4.44
C VAL A 347 28.83 17.43 -3.28
N ARG A 348 27.92 16.72 -2.58
CA ARG A 348 28.24 15.86 -1.42
C ARG A 348 29.30 14.77 -1.68
N ALA A 349 29.66 14.52 -2.94
CA ALA A 349 30.61 13.49 -3.36
C ALA A 349 32.03 13.98 -3.73
N SER A 350 32.39 15.26 -3.54
CA SER A 350 33.75 15.75 -3.89
C SER A 350 34.19 16.94 -3.02
N GLU A 351 35.48 16.97 -2.69
CA GLU A 351 36.21 18.01 -1.97
C GLU A 351 35.71 19.43 -2.28
N THR A 352 35.70 20.30 -1.25
CA THR A 352 35.24 21.70 -1.24
C THR A 352 35.65 22.49 -2.49
N LYS A 353 34.83 22.45 -3.53
CA LYS A 353 35.01 23.25 -4.75
C LYS A 353 33.93 24.33 -4.79
N SER A 354 34.38 25.58 -4.85
CA SER A 354 33.49 26.74 -5.01
C SER A 354 33.17 26.97 -6.49
N LEU A 355 31.95 27.42 -6.78
CA LEU A 355 31.49 27.76 -8.13
C LEU A 355 31.19 29.27 -8.20
N SER A 356 31.60 29.91 -9.29
CA SER A 356 31.24 31.31 -9.53
C SER A 356 29.78 31.42 -9.98
N THR A 357 29.04 32.35 -9.40
CA THR A 357 27.70 32.79 -9.86
C THR A 357 27.70 33.21 -11.33
N GLY A 358 28.85 33.62 -11.89
CA GLY A 358 29.03 33.89 -13.32
C GLY A 358 28.70 32.71 -14.23
N SER A 359 28.82 31.47 -13.74
CA SER A 359 28.45 30.25 -14.49
C SER A 359 26.96 30.16 -14.85
N PHE A 360 26.10 30.87 -14.12
CA PHE A 360 24.66 30.92 -14.36
C PHE A 360 24.25 32.12 -15.22
N ALA A 361 25.16 33.05 -15.52
CA ALA A 361 24.83 34.35 -16.09
C ALA A 361 24.07 34.26 -17.43
N LYS A 362 24.37 33.24 -18.25
CA LYS A 362 23.73 32.97 -19.55
C LYS A 362 22.44 32.12 -19.46
N MET A 363 22.20 31.45 -18.33
CA MET A 363 21.04 30.55 -18.15
C MET A 363 19.81 31.35 -17.73
N LYS A 364 19.34 32.26 -18.60
CA LYS A 364 18.22 33.16 -18.26
C LYS A 364 16.85 32.48 -18.19
N GLY A 365 16.65 31.33 -18.84
CA GLY A 365 15.43 30.52 -18.75
C GLY A 365 15.40 29.55 -17.57
N LEU A 366 16.41 29.56 -16.69
CA LEU A 366 16.50 28.62 -15.58
C LEU A 366 15.37 28.84 -14.57
N ASN A 367 14.53 27.83 -14.38
CA ASN A 367 13.37 27.85 -13.50
C ASN A 367 13.44 26.79 -12.37
N LEU A 368 14.17 25.69 -12.59
CA LEU A 368 14.37 24.60 -11.63
C LEU A 368 15.85 24.49 -11.25
N LEU A 369 16.20 24.74 -9.98
CA LEU A 369 17.58 24.67 -9.52
C LEU A 369 17.74 23.80 -8.28
N GLN A 370 18.51 22.71 -8.39
CA GLN A 370 19.03 21.95 -7.26
C GLN A 370 20.55 22.03 -7.21
N ILE A 371 21.13 22.49 -6.10
CA ILE A 371 22.58 22.71 -5.93
C ILE A 371 23.05 22.35 -4.52
N ASN A 372 22.74 21.14 -4.08
CA ASN A 372 23.03 20.68 -2.72
C ASN A 372 24.53 20.69 -2.42
N GLY A 373 24.90 21.22 -1.24
CA GLY A 373 26.28 21.31 -0.76
C GLY A 373 27.20 22.25 -1.55
N ALA A 374 26.70 22.91 -2.62
CA ALA A 374 27.51 23.79 -3.44
C ALA A 374 27.79 25.12 -2.74
N HIS A 375 29.03 25.61 -2.85
CA HIS A 375 29.42 26.93 -2.39
C HIS A 375 29.52 27.92 -3.56
N LEU A 376 28.57 28.84 -3.67
CA LEU A 376 28.57 29.85 -4.74
C LEU A 376 29.27 31.15 -4.30
N THR A 377 30.11 31.71 -5.18
CA THR A 377 30.82 32.99 -4.97
C THR A 377 30.43 34.03 -6.03
N GLY A 378 30.48 35.31 -5.68
CA GLY A 378 30.10 36.42 -6.56
C GLY A 378 28.69 36.96 -6.30
N SER A 379 28.07 37.58 -7.32
CA SER A 379 26.76 38.23 -7.18
C SER A 379 25.62 37.32 -7.60
N PHE A 380 24.62 37.22 -6.74
CA PHE A 380 23.43 36.40 -6.97
C PHE A 380 22.43 37.05 -7.94
N LYS A 381 22.63 38.32 -8.30
CA LYS A 381 21.89 38.99 -9.39
C LYS A 381 22.07 38.31 -10.76
N LEU A 382 23.12 37.49 -10.90
CA LEU A 382 23.42 36.79 -12.15
C LEU A 382 22.53 35.57 -12.37
N LEU A 383 21.94 35.01 -11.30
CA LEU A 383 21.00 33.90 -11.41
C LEU A 383 19.71 34.36 -12.11
N SER A 384 19.00 33.39 -12.68
CA SER A 384 17.75 33.63 -13.38
C SER A 384 16.69 34.24 -12.46
N LYS A 385 15.94 35.22 -12.99
CA LYS A 385 14.76 35.81 -12.32
C LYS A 385 13.51 34.93 -12.48
N GLU A 386 13.57 33.92 -13.34
CA GLU A 386 12.47 32.98 -13.60
C GLU A 386 12.50 31.75 -12.67
N LEU A 387 13.41 31.73 -11.68
CA LEU A 387 13.51 30.65 -10.71
C LEU A 387 12.20 30.48 -9.93
N MET A 388 11.61 29.30 -10.07
CA MET A 388 10.38 28.87 -9.39
C MET A 388 10.66 27.83 -8.31
N TRP A 389 11.73 27.04 -8.46
CA TRP A 389 12.14 26.03 -7.51
C TRP A 389 13.62 26.16 -7.19
N ILE A 390 13.93 26.25 -5.89
CA ILE A 390 15.29 26.18 -5.38
C ILE A 390 15.35 25.08 -4.33
N CYS A 391 16.18 24.07 -4.59
CA CYS A 391 16.55 23.03 -3.64
C CYS A 391 18.05 23.15 -3.35
N TRP A 392 18.38 23.65 -2.16
CA TRP A 392 19.74 23.93 -1.76
C TRP A 392 20.01 23.38 -0.37
N HIS A 393 20.08 22.06 -0.28
CA HIS A 393 20.42 21.40 0.97
C HIS A 393 21.86 21.71 1.37
N GLU A 394 22.10 21.78 2.68
CA GLU A 394 23.42 22.12 3.24
C GLU A 394 23.93 23.48 2.74
N PHE A 395 23.03 24.48 2.70
CA PHE A 395 23.43 25.83 2.32
C PHE A 395 24.49 26.37 3.30
N PRO A 396 25.66 26.83 2.80
CA PRO A 396 26.82 27.04 3.64
C PRO A 396 26.82 28.39 4.38
N LEU A 397 26.09 29.39 3.88
CA LEU A 397 26.15 30.74 4.43
C LEU A 397 25.20 30.92 5.62
N LYS A 398 25.56 31.85 6.50
CA LYS A 398 24.77 32.21 7.70
C LYS A 398 23.50 32.99 7.37
N TYR A 399 23.47 33.66 6.22
CA TYR A 399 22.35 34.46 5.73
C TYR A 399 22.18 34.23 4.24
N PHE A 400 20.93 34.28 3.77
CA PHE A 400 20.64 34.25 2.34
C PHE A 400 21.10 35.55 1.68
N PRO A 401 21.64 35.51 0.45
CA PRO A 401 22.15 36.69 -0.23
C PRO A 401 21.05 37.72 -0.49
N SER A 402 21.28 38.98 -0.11
CA SER A 402 20.29 40.06 -0.23
C SER A 402 20.05 40.51 -1.66
N ASP A 403 21.02 40.31 -2.54
CA ASP A 403 20.98 40.68 -3.95
C ASP A 403 20.30 39.62 -4.84
N PHE A 404 19.82 38.51 -4.26
CA PHE A 404 19.09 37.48 -4.97
C PHE A 404 17.58 37.81 -5.03
N THR A 405 17.04 37.92 -6.24
CA THR A 405 15.61 38.09 -6.53
C THR A 405 14.85 36.77 -6.42
N LEU A 406 13.73 36.76 -5.68
CA LEU A 406 12.92 35.57 -5.42
C LEU A 406 11.45 35.73 -5.86
N ASP A 407 11.17 36.71 -6.73
CA ASP A 407 9.81 37.18 -7.03
C ASP A 407 8.92 36.11 -7.68
N ASN A 408 9.52 35.14 -8.38
CA ASN A 408 8.82 34.03 -9.06
C ASN A 408 8.85 32.71 -8.27
N LEU A 409 9.45 32.70 -7.08
CA LEU A 409 9.72 31.47 -6.36
C LEU A 409 8.44 30.85 -5.81
N ALA A 410 8.17 29.60 -6.19
CA ALA A 410 7.06 28.80 -5.66
C ALA A 410 7.51 27.90 -4.50
N VAL A 411 8.75 27.41 -4.53
CA VAL A 411 9.28 26.53 -3.49
C VAL A 411 10.74 26.85 -3.18
N LEU A 412 11.02 27.04 -1.89
CA LEU A 412 12.37 27.14 -1.34
C LEU A 412 12.62 25.99 -0.36
N ASP A 413 13.51 25.08 -0.71
CA ASP A 413 13.91 23.95 0.13
C ASP A 413 15.40 24.05 0.46
N MET A 414 15.72 24.40 1.70
CA MET A 414 17.08 24.62 2.19
C MET A 414 17.33 23.82 3.47
N GLN A 415 17.04 22.53 3.43
CA GLN A 415 17.25 21.64 4.58
C GLN A 415 18.73 21.55 4.98
N TYR A 416 18.99 21.30 6.26
CA TYR A 416 20.34 21.12 6.83
C TYR A 416 21.27 22.33 6.65
N SER A 417 20.70 23.53 6.50
CA SER A 417 21.49 24.73 6.22
C SER A 417 22.14 25.33 7.46
N ASN A 418 23.27 26.01 7.27
CA ASN A 418 24.02 26.75 8.30
C ASN A 418 23.43 28.15 8.59
N LEU A 419 22.16 28.36 8.25
CA LEU A 419 21.46 29.64 8.39
C LEU A 419 21.29 29.99 9.86
N LYS A 420 21.60 31.24 10.22
CA LYS A 420 21.20 31.85 11.50
C LYS A 420 19.88 32.60 11.39
N GLU A 421 19.69 33.25 10.25
CA GLU A 421 18.47 33.93 9.83
C GLU A 421 18.42 33.83 8.30
N LEU A 422 17.24 33.63 7.72
CA LEU A 422 17.13 33.48 6.28
C LEU A 422 17.47 34.81 5.57
N TRP A 423 16.79 35.90 5.88
CA TRP A 423 17.11 37.24 5.35
C TRP A 423 16.84 38.33 6.39
N LYS A 424 17.53 39.46 6.23
CA LYS A 424 17.30 40.65 7.04
C LYS A 424 16.15 41.48 6.46
N GLY A 425 15.26 41.94 7.33
CA GLY A 425 14.13 42.80 6.96
C GLY A 425 12.94 42.05 6.35
N LYS A 426 11.89 42.80 6.00
CA LYS A 426 10.65 42.28 5.42
C LYS A 426 10.87 41.86 3.96
N LYS A 427 10.42 40.67 3.61
CA LYS A 427 10.30 40.21 2.21
C LYS A 427 8.84 39.93 1.87
N ILE A 428 8.43 40.28 0.65
CA ILE A 428 7.10 40.01 0.11
C ILE A 428 7.27 38.96 -0.99
N LEU A 429 6.66 37.78 -0.83
CA LEU A 429 6.79 36.65 -1.77
C LEU A 429 5.42 36.01 -2.03
N ASP A 430 4.61 36.65 -2.87
CA ASP A 430 3.20 36.27 -3.11
C ASP A 430 3.01 35.08 -4.08
N LYS A 431 4.11 34.47 -4.53
CA LYS A 431 4.09 33.21 -5.30
C LYS A 431 4.63 32.01 -4.52
N LEU A 432 5.29 32.25 -3.38
CA LEU A 432 5.91 31.19 -2.57
C LEU A 432 4.83 30.36 -1.91
N LYS A 433 4.80 29.05 -2.20
CA LYS A 433 3.85 28.07 -1.65
C LYS A 433 4.46 27.21 -0.56
N ILE A 434 5.74 26.85 -0.68
CA ILE A 434 6.44 25.99 0.28
C ILE A 434 7.78 26.60 0.69
N LEU A 435 7.99 26.76 1.99
CA LEU A 435 9.26 27.11 2.59
C LEU A 435 9.70 26.00 3.55
N ASN A 436 10.81 25.33 3.24
CA ASN A 436 11.36 24.26 4.05
C ASN A 436 12.80 24.57 4.48
N LEU A 437 12.99 24.80 5.77
CA LEU A 437 14.28 25.07 6.43
C LEU A 437 14.61 23.96 7.44
N SER A 438 14.05 22.76 7.28
CA SER A 438 14.19 21.69 8.26
C SER A 438 15.66 21.38 8.54
N HIS A 439 15.96 21.07 9.80
CA HIS A 439 17.28 20.70 10.28
C HIS A 439 18.34 21.81 10.14
N SER A 440 17.94 23.07 9.95
CA SER A 440 18.82 24.22 10.12
C SER A 440 19.07 24.48 11.61
N GLN A 441 20.06 23.77 12.16
CA GLN A 441 20.33 23.71 13.60
C GLN A 441 20.67 25.07 14.22
N HIS A 442 21.21 26.01 13.43
CA HIS A 442 21.62 27.34 13.89
C HIS A 442 20.58 28.43 13.68
N LEU A 443 19.41 28.11 13.11
CA LEU A 443 18.37 29.09 12.82
C LEU A 443 17.75 29.59 14.13
N LEU A 444 17.83 30.90 14.39
CA LEU A 444 17.41 31.49 15.68
C LEU A 444 15.96 31.97 15.69
N LYS A 445 15.48 32.46 14.54
CA LYS A 445 14.13 33.00 14.35
C LYS A 445 13.62 32.70 12.94
N THR A 446 12.30 32.66 12.78
CA THR A 446 11.68 32.53 11.45
C THR A 446 11.85 33.81 10.62
N PRO A 447 11.80 33.74 9.28
CA PRO A 447 11.94 34.93 8.45
C PRO A 447 10.78 35.93 8.63
N ASN A 448 11.09 37.22 8.52
CA ASN A 448 10.07 38.26 8.33
C ASN A 448 9.56 38.19 6.88
N LEU A 449 8.42 37.52 6.72
CA LEU A 449 7.83 37.18 5.43
C LEU A 449 6.36 37.62 5.40
N HIS A 450 6.01 38.32 4.33
CA HIS A 450 4.64 38.58 3.91
C HIS A 450 4.37 37.76 2.65
N SER A 451 3.36 36.92 2.66
CA SER A 451 3.01 36.08 1.51
C SER A 451 1.55 35.71 1.54
N SER A 452 0.83 36.04 0.48
CA SER A 452 -0.56 35.60 0.30
C SER A 452 -0.70 34.16 -0.21
N SER A 453 0.40 33.49 -0.56
CA SER A 453 0.39 32.17 -1.20
C SER A 453 1.05 31.06 -0.41
N LEU A 454 1.74 31.37 0.70
CA LEU A 454 2.51 30.36 1.42
C LEU A 454 1.57 29.40 2.13
N GLU A 455 1.58 28.14 1.69
CA GLU A 455 0.74 27.08 2.23
C GLU A 455 1.46 26.22 3.26
N LYS A 456 2.79 26.06 3.13
CA LYS A 456 3.60 25.21 4.03
C LYS A 456 4.85 25.90 4.52
N LEU A 457 4.98 25.95 5.84
CA LEU A 457 6.18 26.37 6.54
C LEU A 457 6.74 25.20 7.36
N ILE A 458 7.90 24.68 6.96
CA ILE A 458 8.52 23.49 7.54
C ILE A 458 9.87 23.84 8.17
N LEU A 459 9.92 23.77 9.49
CA LEU A 459 11.05 24.14 10.36
C LEU A 459 11.45 22.96 11.26
N LYS A 460 11.16 21.73 10.81
CA LYS A 460 11.38 20.51 11.60
C LYS A 460 12.86 20.40 11.99
N GLY A 461 13.16 20.25 13.27
CA GLY A 461 14.50 20.02 13.78
C GLY A 461 15.42 21.24 13.77
N CYS A 462 14.87 22.46 13.67
CA CYS A 462 15.60 23.70 13.91
C CYS A 462 15.83 23.88 15.42
N SER A 463 16.81 23.15 15.97
CA SER A 463 17.00 23.01 17.42
C SER A 463 17.23 24.33 18.17
N SER A 464 17.90 25.31 17.54
CA SER A 464 18.16 26.63 18.14
C SER A 464 17.10 27.69 17.86
N LEU A 465 15.97 27.33 17.22
CA LEU A 465 14.88 28.28 16.96
C LEU A 465 14.25 28.69 18.29
N VAL A 466 14.33 29.98 18.64
CA VAL A 466 13.87 30.51 19.93
C VAL A 466 12.47 31.10 19.85
N GLU A 467 12.16 31.77 18.73
CA GLU A 467 10.88 32.45 18.52
C GLU A 467 10.40 32.34 17.07
N VAL A 468 9.09 32.39 16.90
CA VAL A 468 8.43 32.59 15.60
C VAL A 468 8.11 34.07 15.45
N HIS A 469 8.58 34.66 14.35
CA HIS A 469 8.42 36.09 14.04
C HIS A 469 6.93 36.46 13.88
N GLN A 470 6.53 37.63 14.39
CA GLN A 470 5.13 38.12 14.39
C GLN A 470 4.50 38.20 12.99
N SER A 471 5.32 38.33 11.94
CA SER A 471 4.84 38.36 10.56
C SER A 471 4.08 37.11 10.11
N ILE A 472 4.08 36.02 10.91
CA ILE A 472 3.27 34.82 10.63
C ILE A 472 1.78 35.14 10.44
N GLU A 473 1.26 36.20 11.07
CA GLU A 473 -0.11 36.70 10.89
C GLU A 473 -0.44 37.09 9.45
N ASN A 474 0.59 37.37 8.64
CA ASN A 474 0.44 37.76 7.24
C ASN A 474 0.42 36.56 6.27
N LEU A 475 0.61 35.34 6.77
CA LEU A 475 0.64 34.13 5.94
C LEU A 475 -0.78 33.62 5.73
N THR A 476 -1.56 34.38 4.96
CA THR A 476 -3.02 34.22 4.83
C THR A 476 -3.46 32.96 4.12
N SER A 477 -2.57 32.18 3.52
CA SER A 477 -2.87 30.88 2.89
C SER A 477 -2.20 29.69 3.60
N LEU A 478 -1.61 29.89 4.78
CA LEU A 478 -0.84 28.85 5.46
C LEU A 478 -1.76 27.76 5.99
N VAL A 479 -1.57 26.54 5.48
CA VAL A 479 -2.33 25.33 5.84
C VAL A 479 -1.54 24.43 6.78
N PHE A 480 -0.21 24.40 6.67
CA PHE A 480 0.66 23.48 7.40
C PHE A 480 1.87 24.21 8.03
N LEU A 481 1.95 24.17 9.37
CA LEU A 481 3.09 24.67 10.14
C LEU A 481 3.75 23.52 10.91
N ASN A 482 5.02 23.26 10.62
CA ASN A 482 5.79 22.20 11.29
C ASN A 482 7.02 22.73 11.99
N LEU A 483 6.93 22.76 13.32
CA LEU A 483 7.97 23.15 14.28
C LEU A 483 8.52 21.94 15.04
N LYS A 484 8.25 20.71 14.58
CA LYS A 484 8.66 19.48 15.28
C LYS A 484 10.15 19.49 15.59
N GLY A 485 10.53 19.34 16.87
CA GLY A 485 11.92 19.29 17.31
C GLY A 485 12.62 20.64 17.40
N CYS A 486 11.90 21.76 17.47
CA CYS A 486 12.45 23.07 17.83
C CYS A 486 12.60 23.18 19.35
N TRP A 487 13.66 22.58 19.91
CA TRP A 487 13.82 22.39 21.36
C TRP A 487 13.96 23.68 22.16
N SER A 488 14.55 24.73 21.56
CA SER A 488 14.71 26.04 22.19
C SER A 488 13.53 26.99 22.00
N LEU A 489 12.46 26.56 21.31
CA LEU A 489 11.30 27.41 21.04
C LEU A 489 10.54 27.69 22.33
N LYS A 490 10.41 28.98 22.68
CA LYS A 490 9.79 29.40 23.95
C LYS A 490 8.35 29.84 23.82
N THR A 491 8.03 30.57 22.76
CA THR A 491 6.70 31.16 22.54
C THR A 491 6.31 31.14 21.07
N LEU A 492 5.01 31.16 20.81
CA LEU A 492 4.41 31.52 19.51
C LEU A 492 3.83 32.94 19.63
N PRO A 493 3.79 33.72 18.53
CA PRO A 493 3.23 35.07 18.56
C PRO A 493 1.72 35.00 18.86
N GLU A 494 1.22 35.93 19.67
CA GLU A 494 -0.21 36.00 20.04
C GLU A 494 -1.12 36.20 18.82
N SER A 495 -0.60 36.76 17.72
CA SER A 495 -1.31 37.00 16.46
C SER A 495 -1.39 35.80 15.50
N ILE A 496 -0.93 34.62 15.93
CA ILE A 496 -1.04 33.38 15.13
C ILE A 496 -2.50 32.94 14.90
N ASP A 497 -3.43 33.42 15.73
CA ASP A 497 -4.88 33.27 15.58
C ASP A 497 -5.41 33.91 14.27
N ASN A 498 -4.67 34.88 13.70
CA ASN A 498 -5.00 35.49 12.41
C ASN A 498 -4.73 34.58 11.19
N VAL A 499 -4.08 33.43 11.38
CA VAL A 499 -3.79 32.47 10.30
C VAL A 499 -5.02 31.58 10.03
N LYS A 500 -6.00 32.16 9.32
CA LYS A 500 -7.37 31.61 9.18
C LYS A 500 -7.53 30.25 8.50
N TYR A 501 -6.49 29.74 7.83
CA TYR A 501 -6.54 28.48 7.09
C TYR A 501 -5.59 27.42 7.63
N LEU A 502 -4.97 27.65 8.79
CA LEU A 502 -4.03 26.68 9.37
C LEU A 502 -4.80 25.43 9.79
N GLU A 503 -4.59 24.33 9.07
CA GLU A 503 -5.24 23.04 9.32
C GLU A 503 -4.41 22.14 10.22
N THR A 504 -3.09 22.18 10.07
CA THR A 504 -2.17 21.31 10.81
C THR A 504 -1.05 22.10 11.47
N LEU A 505 -0.93 21.93 12.79
CA LEU A 505 0.17 22.44 13.61
C LEU A 505 0.94 21.29 14.25
N ASN A 506 2.25 21.23 13.99
CA ASN A 506 3.13 20.27 14.64
C ASN A 506 4.16 20.98 15.51
N ILE A 507 3.99 20.91 16.83
CA ILE A 507 4.91 21.43 17.86
C ILE A 507 5.61 20.30 18.63
N SER A 508 5.55 19.07 18.11
CA SER A 508 6.09 17.90 18.79
C SER A 508 7.57 18.09 19.14
N GLY A 509 7.95 17.88 20.39
CA GLY A 509 9.32 18.00 20.89
C GLY A 509 9.74 19.43 21.18
N CYS A 510 8.87 20.45 21.12
CA CYS A 510 9.21 21.81 21.57
C CYS A 510 9.23 21.89 23.11
N SER A 511 10.23 21.27 23.74
CA SER A 511 10.28 21.05 25.20
C SER A 511 10.31 22.33 26.05
N GLN A 512 10.81 23.45 25.50
CA GLN A 512 10.86 24.74 26.19
C GLN A 512 9.64 25.64 25.93
N LEU A 513 8.65 25.16 25.14
CA LEU A 513 7.48 25.95 24.80
C LEU A 513 6.64 26.19 26.06
N GLU A 514 6.45 27.46 26.43
CA GLU A 514 5.85 27.83 27.71
C GLU A 514 4.33 27.73 27.69
N LYS A 515 3.68 28.33 26.69
CA LYS A 515 2.23 28.32 26.51
C LYS A 515 1.87 28.48 25.03
N LEU A 516 0.65 28.10 24.67
CA LEU A 516 0.05 28.48 23.38
C LEU A 516 -0.83 29.72 23.58
N PRO A 517 -0.93 30.63 22.59
CA PRO A 517 -1.88 31.74 22.63
C PRO A 517 -3.32 31.26 22.85
N GLU A 518 -4.05 31.89 23.77
CA GLU A 518 -5.39 31.43 24.20
C GLU A 518 -6.42 31.45 23.06
N ARG A 519 -6.35 32.46 22.19
CA ARG A 519 -7.24 32.62 21.03
C ARG A 519 -7.09 31.51 19.99
N MET A 520 -5.99 30.75 20.03
CA MET A 520 -5.84 29.60 19.14
C MET A 520 -6.88 28.51 19.41
N GLY A 521 -7.41 28.44 20.64
CA GLY A 521 -8.42 27.45 21.02
C GLY A 521 -9.71 27.53 20.18
N ASP A 522 -10.02 28.74 19.68
CA ASP A 522 -11.21 29.04 18.88
C ASP A 522 -10.97 28.97 17.36
N MET A 523 -9.77 28.56 16.91
CA MET A 523 -9.46 28.46 15.48
C MET A 523 -10.22 27.30 14.81
N GLU A 524 -11.29 27.63 14.08
CA GLU A 524 -12.12 26.64 13.36
C GLU A 524 -11.34 25.83 12.31
N SER A 525 -10.31 26.42 11.71
CA SER A 525 -9.51 25.78 10.67
C SER A 525 -8.60 24.68 11.22
N LEU A 526 -8.15 24.79 12.48
CA LEU A 526 -7.13 23.89 13.03
C LEU A 526 -7.72 22.54 13.40
N THR A 527 -7.54 21.57 12.52
CA THR A 527 -8.10 20.22 12.67
C THR A 527 -7.10 19.19 13.16
N GLU A 528 -5.80 19.45 13.03
CA GLU A 528 -4.74 18.52 13.48
C GLU A 528 -3.67 19.24 14.33
N LEU A 529 -3.49 18.77 15.56
CA LEU A 529 -2.48 19.24 16.50
C LEU A 529 -1.58 18.08 16.96
N LEU A 530 -0.30 18.16 16.63
CA LEU A 530 0.71 17.18 17.03
C LEU A 530 1.68 17.81 18.04
N ALA A 531 1.57 17.41 19.30
CA ALA A 531 2.31 17.97 20.43
C ALA A 531 3.01 16.86 21.26
N ASP A 532 3.56 15.86 20.58
CA ASP A 532 4.28 14.77 21.22
C ASP A 532 5.52 15.27 21.96
N GLY A 533 5.79 14.79 23.17
CA GLY A 533 6.98 15.14 23.95
C GLY A 533 6.97 16.56 24.51
N ILE A 534 5.80 17.21 24.60
CA ILE A 534 5.61 18.42 25.39
C ILE A 534 5.44 18.02 26.87
N GLU A 535 6.29 18.57 27.74
CA GLU A 535 6.25 18.30 29.18
C GLU A 535 5.84 19.53 30.02
N ASN A 536 5.76 20.72 29.41
CA ASN A 536 5.42 21.96 30.11
C ASN A 536 3.93 21.99 30.50
N GLU A 537 3.64 22.10 31.80
CA GLU A 537 2.26 22.11 32.33
C GLU A 537 1.39 23.23 31.74
N LYS A 538 1.92 24.45 31.58
CA LYS A 538 1.18 25.61 31.04
C LYS A 538 0.88 25.43 29.55
N CYS A 539 1.79 24.81 28.80
CA CYS A 539 1.55 24.49 27.40
C CYS A 539 0.45 23.42 27.28
N LEU A 540 0.52 22.35 28.08
CA LEU A 540 -0.49 21.31 28.08
C LEU A 540 -1.87 21.83 28.50
N SER A 541 -1.97 22.75 29.47
CA SER A 541 -3.24 23.37 29.83
C SER A 541 -3.83 24.20 28.70
N SER A 542 -2.99 24.87 27.90
CA SER A 542 -3.42 25.63 26.73
C SER A 542 -3.98 24.71 25.64
N ILE A 543 -3.46 23.49 25.49
CA ILE A 543 -3.97 22.48 24.53
C ILE A 543 -5.40 22.03 24.87
N GLY A 544 -5.79 22.10 26.15
CA GLY A 544 -7.16 21.81 26.60
C GLY A 544 -8.22 22.79 26.07
N GLN A 545 -7.82 23.93 25.48
CA GLN A 545 -8.75 24.97 25.00
C GLN A 545 -9.17 24.79 23.53
N PHE A 546 -8.57 23.83 22.80
CA PHE A 546 -8.82 23.64 21.37
C PHE A 546 -10.11 22.88 21.09
N LYS A 547 -11.08 23.59 20.48
CA LYS A 547 -12.47 23.10 20.29
C LYS A 547 -12.69 22.36 18.98
N HIS A 548 -11.94 22.71 17.95
CA HIS A 548 -12.16 22.24 16.57
C HIS A 548 -11.18 21.15 16.10
N VAL A 549 -10.24 20.75 16.97
CA VAL A 549 -9.25 19.72 16.67
C VAL A 549 -9.94 18.36 16.51
N ARG A 550 -9.63 17.69 15.39
CA ARG A 550 -10.11 16.35 15.05
C ARG A 550 -9.05 15.29 15.30
N ARG A 551 -7.77 15.63 15.17
CA ARG A 551 -6.64 14.75 15.50
C ARG A 551 -5.71 15.43 16.49
N LEU A 552 -5.54 14.81 17.65
CA LEU A 552 -4.68 15.28 18.73
C LEU A 552 -3.67 14.20 19.12
N SER A 553 -2.39 14.55 19.09
CA SER A 553 -1.30 13.67 19.53
C SER A 553 -0.49 14.30 20.65
N LEU A 554 -0.39 13.61 21.78
CA LEU A 554 0.34 13.99 23.00
C LEU A 554 1.18 12.83 23.51
N ARG A 555 1.83 12.09 22.59
CA ARG A 555 2.66 10.95 22.93
C ARG A 555 3.90 11.41 23.67
N ARG A 556 4.42 10.63 24.61
CA ARG A 556 5.74 10.94 25.21
C ARG A 556 6.84 10.32 24.36
N ASN A 557 7.81 11.13 23.95
CA ASN A 557 8.96 10.64 23.20
C ASN A 557 10.00 10.03 24.16
N SER A 558 10.43 8.80 23.89
CA SER A 558 11.56 8.15 24.56
C SER A 558 12.93 8.64 24.06
N SER A 559 12.96 9.49 23.03
CA SER A 559 14.16 9.91 22.29
C SER A 559 14.74 11.27 22.70
N ALA A 560 14.54 11.72 23.95
CA ALA A 560 15.16 12.96 24.42
C ALA A 560 16.70 12.82 24.45
N PRO A 561 17.48 13.84 24.06
CA PRO A 561 18.95 13.77 24.10
C PRO A 561 19.46 13.68 25.55
N PRO A 562 20.59 12.98 25.80
CA PRO A 562 21.26 13.01 27.08
C PRO A 562 22.05 14.33 27.21
N SER A 563 22.10 14.86 28.42
CA SER A 563 22.74 16.13 28.85
C SER A 563 21.89 17.38 28.58
N SER A 564 21.65 18.27 29.54
CA SER A 564 22.31 18.54 30.82
C SER A 564 21.29 18.60 31.96
N SER A 565 21.62 17.93 33.08
CA SER A 565 21.06 18.14 34.42
C SER A 565 19.57 18.52 34.48
N LEU A 566 18.71 17.57 34.82
CA LEU A 566 17.63 17.74 35.80
C LEU A 566 16.93 16.37 35.95
N ILE A 567 17.20 15.75 37.11
CA ILE A 567 16.25 15.07 38.01
C ILE A 567 15.30 14.04 37.37
N SER A 568 15.19 12.89 38.02
CA SER A 568 14.07 11.97 37.97
C SER A 568 12.71 12.71 38.09
N ILE A 569 12.21 13.33 37.02
CA ILE A 569 10.84 13.83 36.95
C ILE A 569 9.98 12.63 36.56
N GLY A 570 9.84 11.75 37.55
CA GLY A 570 8.75 10.81 37.59
C GLY A 570 7.44 11.59 37.68
N VAL A 571 6.47 11.15 36.88
CA VAL A 571 5.06 11.56 36.92
C VAL A 571 4.82 12.94 36.30
N LEU A 572 4.36 12.95 35.04
CA LEU A 572 3.40 13.95 34.59
C LEU A 572 2.28 13.98 35.64
N ASN A 573 2.26 15.00 36.50
CA ASN A 573 1.19 15.19 37.45
C ASN A 573 -0.03 15.69 36.67
N TRP A 574 -0.72 14.76 35.99
CA TRP A 574 -2.07 14.93 35.48
C TRP A 574 -3.07 15.40 36.56
N LYS A 575 -2.63 15.43 37.84
CA LYS A 575 -3.28 16.07 38.98
C LYS A 575 -3.73 17.52 38.73
N ARG A 576 -3.20 18.20 37.72
CA ARG A 576 -3.49 19.62 37.42
C ARG A 576 -4.10 19.88 36.05
N TRP A 577 -4.40 18.87 35.23
CA TRP A 577 -5.34 19.11 34.13
C TRP A 577 -6.71 19.29 34.76
N PRO A 578 -7.32 20.49 34.71
CA PRO A 578 -8.66 20.65 35.24
C PRO A 578 -9.56 19.70 34.44
N PRO A 579 -10.46 18.94 35.10
CA PRO A 579 -11.44 18.07 34.45
C PRO A 579 -12.20 18.76 33.31
N ALA A 580 -12.34 20.09 33.37
CA ALA A 580 -12.93 20.93 32.33
C ALA A 580 -12.18 20.91 30.98
N SER A 581 -10.90 20.55 30.93
CA SER A 581 -10.08 20.61 29.70
C SER A 581 -10.45 19.58 28.64
N PHE A 582 -11.10 18.47 29.02
CA PHE A 582 -11.56 17.45 28.08
C PHE A 582 -12.96 17.72 27.53
N ILE A 583 -13.72 18.63 28.15
CA ILE A 583 -15.05 19.00 27.69
C ILE A 583 -14.97 19.60 26.27
N GLU A 584 -13.89 20.33 25.98
CA GLU A 584 -13.70 21.01 24.70
C GLU A 584 -13.30 20.05 23.56
N TRP A 585 -12.82 18.83 23.86
CA TRP A 585 -12.36 17.86 22.85
C TRP A 585 -13.49 17.03 22.23
N ILE A 586 -14.72 17.55 22.26
CA ILE A 586 -15.93 16.84 21.81
C ILE A 586 -15.88 16.45 20.33
N LEU A 587 -15.07 17.16 19.52
CA LEU A 587 -14.88 16.91 18.08
C LEU A 587 -13.67 16.03 17.74
N VAL A 588 -12.86 15.64 18.73
CA VAL A 588 -11.67 14.80 18.51
C VAL A 588 -12.09 13.41 18.04
N LYS A 589 -11.61 13.03 16.85
CA LYS A 589 -11.80 11.71 16.23
C LYS A 589 -10.62 10.78 16.47
N HIS A 590 -9.41 11.33 16.55
CA HIS A 590 -8.17 10.58 16.74
C HIS A 590 -7.40 11.16 17.91
N LEU A 591 -7.25 10.37 18.97
CA LEU A 591 -6.54 10.78 20.18
C LEU A 591 -5.38 9.81 20.44
N GLU A 592 -4.16 10.35 20.44
CA GLU A 592 -2.93 9.57 20.61
C GLU A 592 -2.22 10.01 21.90
N LEU A 593 -2.23 9.14 22.92
CA LEU A 593 -1.70 9.37 24.27
C LEU A 593 -0.67 8.30 24.67
N SER A 594 0.02 7.69 23.69
CA SER A 594 1.00 6.64 23.95
C SER A 594 2.14 7.15 24.83
N ASN A 595 2.54 6.35 25.82
CA ASN A 595 3.61 6.63 26.77
C ASN A 595 3.44 7.94 27.55
N SER A 596 2.26 8.56 27.54
CA SER A 596 1.97 9.85 28.20
C SER A 596 2.07 9.82 29.73
N GLY A 597 2.38 8.67 30.33
CA GLY A 597 2.57 8.53 31.76
C GLY A 597 1.26 8.44 32.54
N LEU A 598 0.15 8.12 31.87
CA LEU A 598 -1.14 7.86 32.51
C LEU A 598 -0.99 6.73 33.54
N SER A 599 -1.46 7.01 34.75
CA SER A 599 -1.49 6.09 35.90
C SER A 599 -2.90 6.06 36.47
N ASP A 600 -3.20 5.12 37.37
CA ASP A 600 -4.54 4.99 37.95
C ASP A 600 -5.08 6.27 38.59
N ARG A 601 -4.20 7.08 39.18
CA ARG A 601 -4.60 8.38 39.75
C ARG A 601 -5.06 9.36 38.68
N ALA A 602 -4.43 9.36 37.50
CA ALA A 602 -4.79 10.24 36.39
C ALA A 602 -6.07 9.77 35.70
N THR A 603 -6.20 8.46 35.46
CA THR A 603 -7.37 7.88 34.77
C THR A 603 -8.64 7.98 35.61
N ASN A 604 -8.55 7.97 36.94
CA ASN A 604 -9.70 8.20 37.83
C ASN A 604 -10.18 9.66 37.86
N CYS A 605 -9.36 10.62 37.41
CA CYS A 605 -9.71 12.05 37.41
C CYS A 605 -10.32 12.50 36.08
N VAL A 606 -10.37 11.65 35.05
CA VAL A 606 -10.80 12.00 33.71
C VAL A 606 -11.85 11.01 33.23
N ASP A 607 -13.03 11.53 32.87
CA ASP A 607 -14.05 10.75 32.17
C ASP A 607 -13.91 10.92 30.65
N PHE A 608 -13.66 9.82 29.95
CA PHE A 608 -13.54 9.82 28.49
C PHE A 608 -14.90 9.84 27.79
N SER A 609 -16.03 9.69 28.52
CA SER A 609 -17.38 9.66 27.95
C SER A 609 -17.72 10.91 27.13
N GLY A 610 -17.12 12.06 27.46
CA GLY A 610 -17.29 13.33 26.75
C GLY A 610 -16.70 13.35 25.33
N LEU A 611 -15.82 12.42 24.97
CA LEU A 611 -15.18 12.34 23.65
C LEU A 611 -16.08 11.67 22.61
N SER A 612 -17.31 12.17 22.46
CA SER A 612 -18.39 11.53 21.69
C SER A 612 -18.09 11.34 20.18
N ALA A 613 -17.14 12.09 19.62
CA ALA A 613 -16.70 11.96 18.24
C ALA A 613 -15.57 10.93 18.03
N LEU A 614 -15.01 10.36 19.11
CA LEU A 614 -13.78 9.58 19.05
C LEU A 614 -13.95 8.29 18.23
N GLU A 615 -13.10 8.13 17.21
CA GLU A 615 -13.05 6.97 16.32
C GLU A 615 -11.81 6.11 16.59
N LYS A 616 -10.69 6.72 17.00
CA LYS A 616 -9.44 6.02 17.32
C LYS A 616 -8.81 6.55 18.61
N LEU A 617 -8.43 5.63 19.49
CA LEU A 617 -7.79 5.92 20.76
C LEU A 617 -6.52 5.06 20.94
N ASP A 618 -5.37 5.71 21.07
CA ASP A 618 -4.08 5.08 21.32
C ASP A 618 -3.61 5.44 22.73
N LEU A 619 -3.51 4.43 23.60
CA LEU A 619 -3.10 4.50 25.00
C LEU A 619 -1.86 3.63 25.27
N ASP A 620 -1.10 3.27 24.24
CA ASP A 620 0.01 2.31 24.33
C ASP A 620 1.05 2.72 25.39
N GLY A 621 1.70 1.76 26.03
CA GLY A 621 2.85 1.97 26.91
C GLY A 621 2.59 2.74 28.21
N ASN A 622 1.31 2.97 28.56
CA ASN A 622 0.94 3.66 29.80
C ASN A 622 1.03 2.75 31.04
N LYS A 623 0.90 3.35 32.23
CA LYS A 623 1.17 2.72 33.53
C LYS A 623 -0.06 2.55 34.42
N PHE A 624 -1.26 2.62 33.86
CA PHE A 624 -2.49 2.35 34.59
C PHE A 624 -2.72 0.84 34.75
N SER A 625 -3.38 0.45 35.84
CA SER A 625 -3.88 -0.90 36.07
C SER A 625 -5.31 -1.09 35.56
N ARG A 626 -6.05 0.00 35.34
CA ARG A 626 -7.40 0.01 34.77
C ARG A 626 -7.52 1.04 33.67
N LEU A 627 -8.29 0.70 32.62
CA LEU A 627 -8.60 1.65 31.57
C LEU A 627 -9.38 2.85 32.12
N PRO A 628 -9.23 4.05 31.51
CA PRO A 628 -10.03 5.22 31.86
C PRO A 628 -11.54 4.94 31.82
N SER A 629 -12.28 5.55 32.76
CA SER A 629 -13.74 5.49 32.76
C SER A 629 -14.31 6.17 31.51
N GLY A 630 -15.48 5.75 31.07
CA GLY A 630 -16.18 6.37 29.94
C GLY A 630 -15.95 5.68 28.58
N ILE A 631 -14.88 4.90 28.43
CA ILE A 631 -14.51 4.27 27.13
C ILE A 631 -15.62 3.37 26.58
N GLY A 632 -16.32 2.63 27.44
CA GLY A 632 -17.45 1.77 27.06
C GLY A 632 -18.63 2.53 26.44
N PHE A 633 -18.77 3.84 26.70
CA PHE A 633 -19.85 4.69 26.17
C PHE A 633 -19.49 5.36 24.83
N LEU A 634 -18.29 5.14 24.30
CA LEU A 634 -17.82 5.75 23.06
C LEU A 634 -18.41 5.07 21.82
N LEU A 635 -19.64 5.44 21.45
CA LEU A 635 -20.43 4.82 20.37
C LEU A 635 -19.80 4.89 18.95
N LYS A 636 -18.76 5.71 18.76
CA LYS A 636 -18.04 5.86 17.49
C LYS A 636 -16.65 5.22 17.49
N LEU A 637 -16.17 4.72 18.64
CA LEU A 637 -14.82 4.19 18.76
C LEU A 637 -14.70 2.90 17.95
N ARG A 638 -13.75 2.88 17.02
CA ARG A 638 -13.47 1.75 16.11
C ARG A 638 -12.14 1.09 16.43
N ASP A 639 -11.13 1.88 16.77
CA ASP A 639 -9.79 1.38 17.06
C ASP A 639 -9.36 1.81 18.47
N LEU A 640 -9.08 0.83 19.34
CA LEU A 640 -8.49 1.04 20.66
C LEU A 640 -7.14 0.30 20.72
N SER A 641 -6.08 1.01 21.09
CA SER A 641 -4.75 0.42 21.32
C SER A 641 -4.28 0.70 22.74
N VAL A 642 -3.84 -0.33 23.45
CA VAL A 642 -3.29 -0.31 24.81
C VAL A 642 -2.04 -1.19 24.88
N GLU A 643 -1.35 -1.38 23.75
CA GLU A 643 -0.19 -2.26 23.64
C GLU A 643 0.94 -1.85 24.58
N GLY A 644 1.63 -2.82 25.20
CA GLY A 644 2.73 -2.57 26.12
C GLY A 644 2.32 -1.92 27.45
N CYS A 645 1.04 -1.84 27.79
CA CYS A 645 0.56 -1.39 29.11
C CYS A 645 0.83 -2.46 30.17
N LYS A 646 2.07 -2.49 30.70
CA LYS A 646 2.57 -3.59 31.53
C LYS A 646 1.78 -3.88 32.80
N TYR A 647 1.12 -2.86 33.37
CA TYR A 647 0.38 -2.97 34.64
C TYR A 647 -1.13 -3.15 34.46
N LEU A 648 -1.64 -3.06 33.24
CA LEU A 648 -3.07 -3.19 32.96
C LEU A 648 -3.56 -4.57 33.40
N VAL A 649 -4.55 -4.63 34.28
CA VAL A 649 -5.07 -5.87 34.87
C VAL A 649 -6.33 -6.35 34.16
N SER A 650 -7.19 -5.44 33.75
CA SER A 650 -8.45 -5.79 33.09
C SER A 650 -8.90 -4.75 32.08
N ILE A 651 -9.48 -5.22 30.98
CA ILE A 651 -10.19 -4.42 29.99
C ILE A 651 -11.70 -4.59 30.25
N PRO A 652 -12.43 -3.52 30.63
CA PRO A 652 -13.86 -3.58 30.95
C PRO A 652 -14.72 -3.58 29.67
N ASP A 653 -16.03 -3.38 29.81
CA ASP A 653 -16.97 -3.29 28.69
C ASP A 653 -16.52 -2.26 27.63
N LEU A 654 -16.34 -2.75 26.41
CA LEU A 654 -15.96 -1.98 25.23
C LEU A 654 -17.21 -1.68 24.37
N PRO A 655 -17.22 -0.57 23.62
CA PRO A 655 -18.38 -0.20 22.81
C PRO A 655 -18.59 -1.18 21.64
N SER A 656 -19.85 -1.44 21.27
CA SER A 656 -20.22 -2.34 20.16
C SER A 656 -19.77 -1.85 18.77
N SER A 657 -19.32 -0.61 18.66
CA SER A 657 -18.73 -0.03 17.44
C SER A 657 -17.29 -0.47 17.19
N LEU A 658 -16.62 -1.06 18.19
CA LEU A 658 -15.20 -1.38 18.11
C LEU A 658 -14.93 -2.43 17.02
N THR A 659 -13.95 -2.14 16.18
CA THR A 659 -13.46 -3.04 15.12
C THR A 659 -12.05 -3.52 15.38
N ARG A 660 -11.27 -2.84 16.24
CA ARG A 660 -9.90 -3.23 16.57
C ARG A 660 -9.58 -2.95 18.04
N LEU A 661 -9.00 -3.95 18.70
CA LEU A 661 -8.38 -3.86 20.02
C LEU A 661 -6.93 -4.36 19.94
N GLY A 662 -5.96 -3.46 20.09
CA GLY A 662 -4.55 -3.81 20.32
C GLY A 662 -4.25 -3.84 21.81
N ALA A 663 -3.85 -4.98 22.36
CA ALA A 663 -3.51 -5.16 23.78
C ALA A 663 -2.35 -6.17 23.96
N SER A 664 -1.47 -6.24 22.95
CA SER A 664 -0.26 -7.04 22.98
C SER A 664 0.73 -6.50 24.03
N TYR A 665 1.63 -7.36 24.54
CA TYR A 665 2.68 -7.05 25.51
C TYR A 665 2.16 -6.52 26.86
N CYS A 666 0.91 -6.82 27.23
CA CYS A 666 0.30 -6.41 28.50
C CYS A 666 0.52 -7.49 29.57
N LYS A 667 1.67 -7.44 30.24
CA LYS A 667 2.13 -8.52 31.12
C LYS A 667 1.22 -8.85 32.31
N SER A 668 0.49 -7.87 32.86
CA SER A 668 -0.41 -8.06 34.02
C SER A 668 -1.88 -8.27 33.63
N LEU A 669 -2.21 -8.31 32.34
CA LEU A 669 -3.59 -8.36 31.87
C LEU A 669 -4.18 -9.74 32.18
N LYS A 670 -5.15 -9.79 33.09
CA LYS A 670 -5.82 -11.01 33.56
C LYS A 670 -7.17 -11.25 32.90
N ARG A 671 -7.92 -10.20 32.58
CA ARG A 671 -9.30 -10.31 32.10
C ARG A 671 -9.58 -9.36 30.95
N VAL A 672 -10.23 -9.84 29.91
CA VAL A 672 -10.71 -9.03 28.79
C VAL A 672 -12.20 -9.29 28.60
N ARG A 673 -13.01 -8.23 28.69
CA ARG A 673 -14.44 -8.30 28.38
C ARG A 673 -14.69 -7.91 26.94
N ILE A 674 -15.35 -8.79 26.19
CA ILE A 674 -15.63 -8.57 24.75
C ILE A 674 -17.04 -7.96 24.62
N PRO A 675 -17.29 -7.04 23.66
CA PRO A 675 -18.64 -6.56 23.40
C PRO A 675 -19.60 -7.70 23.04
N SER A 676 -20.78 -7.73 23.65
CA SER A 676 -21.78 -8.79 23.49
C SER A 676 -22.33 -8.90 22.06
N GLU A 677 -22.35 -7.80 21.29
CA GLU A 677 -22.81 -7.74 19.89
C GLU A 677 -21.99 -6.71 19.08
N PRO A 678 -20.83 -7.07 18.51
CA PRO A 678 -20.08 -6.13 17.70
C PRO A 678 -20.80 -5.89 16.36
N LYS A 679 -21.00 -4.64 15.96
CA LYS A 679 -21.72 -4.25 14.72
C LYS A 679 -20.97 -4.58 13.43
N LYS A 680 -19.67 -4.92 13.54
CA LYS A 680 -18.73 -5.13 12.43
C LYS A 680 -17.69 -6.18 12.82
N GLU A 681 -16.79 -6.51 11.89
CA GLU A 681 -15.63 -7.36 12.14
C GLU A 681 -14.77 -6.81 13.29
N LEU A 682 -14.48 -7.63 14.31
CA LEU A 682 -13.70 -7.24 15.49
C LEU A 682 -12.34 -7.95 15.51
N TYR A 683 -11.25 -7.20 15.45
CA TYR A 683 -9.86 -7.69 15.49
C TYR A 683 -9.21 -7.40 16.84
N ILE A 684 -8.84 -8.43 17.60
CA ILE A 684 -8.22 -8.37 18.93
C ILE A 684 -6.81 -8.95 18.84
N PHE A 685 -5.81 -8.18 19.25
CA PHE A 685 -4.41 -8.58 19.32
C PHE A 685 -3.94 -8.57 20.77
N LEU A 686 -3.45 -9.70 21.26
CA LEU A 686 -3.08 -9.96 22.66
C LEU A 686 -1.74 -10.72 22.75
N ASP A 687 -0.87 -10.53 21.77
CA ASP A 687 0.41 -11.23 21.69
C ASP A 687 1.27 -10.92 22.94
N GLU A 688 1.95 -11.90 23.53
CA GLU A 688 2.84 -11.74 24.70
C GLU A 688 2.19 -11.12 25.95
N SER A 689 0.90 -11.41 26.21
CA SER A 689 0.14 -10.99 27.40
C SER A 689 -0.05 -12.14 28.41
N HIS A 690 1.05 -12.53 29.07
CA HIS A 690 1.21 -13.79 29.83
C HIS A 690 0.25 -14.05 31.00
N SER A 691 -0.37 -13.02 31.58
CA SER A 691 -1.23 -13.17 32.76
C SER A 691 -2.70 -13.40 32.43
N LEU A 692 -3.07 -13.54 31.15
CA LEU A 692 -4.47 -13.57 30.72
C LEU A 692 -5.17 -14.86 31.18
N GLU A 693 -6.14 -14.73 32.08
CA GLU A 693 -6.84 -15.85 32.71
C GLU A 693 -8.22 -16.10 32.09
N GLU A 694 -8.92 -15.06 31.62
CA GLU A 694 -10.34 -15.15 31.23
C GLU A 694 -10.76 -14.16 30.13
N PHE A 695 -11.65 -14.61 29.23
CA PHE A 695 -12.48 -13.75 28.37
C PHE A 695 -13.93 -13.76 28.87
N GLN A 696 -14.45 -12.58 29.17
CA GLN A 696 -15.85 -12.44 29.59
C GLN A 696 -16.74 -12.15 28.38
N ASP A 697 -17.95 -12.72 28.39
CA ASP A 697 -18.98 -12.60 27.36
C ASP A 697 -18.61 -13.15 25.97
N ILE A 698 -17.64 -14.06 25.90
CA ILE A 698 -17.26 -14.75 24.65
C ILE A 698 -18.41 -15.56 24.04
N GLU A 699 -19.34 -16.04 24.86
CA GLU A 699 -20.54 -16.81 24.43
C GLU A 699 -21.56 -15.96 23.67
N GLY A 700 -21.52 -14.63 23.85
CA GLY A 700 -22.42 -13.66 23.20
C GLY A 700 -22.11 -13.40 21.72
N LEU A 701 -20.95 -13.82 21.21
CA LEU A 701 -20.39 -13.52 19.88
C LEU A 701 -21.12 -14.20 18.69
N SER A 702 -22.39 -14.55 18.87
CA SER A 702 -23.14 -15.50 18.06
C SER A 702 -23.45 -15.09 16.62
N ASN A 703 -23.18 -13.84 16.19
CA ASN A 703 -23.60 -13.33 14.87
C ASN A 703 -22.56 -12.46 14.12
N SER A 704 -21.35 -12.27 14.65
CA SER A 704 -20.37 -11.33 14.06
C SER A 704 -19.04 -12.00 13.75
N PHE A 705 -18.28 -11.50 12.77
CA PHE A 705 -16.92 -11.97 12.48
C PHE A 705 -15.94 -11.38 13.49
N TRP A 706 -15.04 -12.19 14.02
CA TRP A 706 -14.03 -11.72 14.97
C TRP A 706 -12.73 -12.50 14.84
N TYR A 707 -11.62 -11.80 15.03
CA TYR A 707 -10.27 -12.29 14.94
C TYR A 707 -9.60 -12.05 16.29
N ILE A 708 -9.30 -13.10 17.07
CA ILE A 708 -8.37 -12.98 18.19
C ILE A 708 -7.01 -13.44 17.70
N ARG A 709 -5.95 -12.77 18.13
CA ARG A 709 -4.59 -13.29 18.08
C ARG A 709 -4.01 -13.23 19.48
N VAL A 710 -3.62 -14.39 19.98
CA VAL A 710 -2.75 -14.53 21.15
C VAL A 710 -1.52 -15.24 20.59
N ASP A 711 -0.34 -14.79 20.95
CA ASP A 711 0.93 -15.40 20.56
C ASP A 711 1.85 -15.23 21.75
N ASP A 712 1.82 -16.21 22.65
CA ASP A 712 2.61 -16.21 23.85
C ASP A 712 3.78 -17.16 23.64
N ARG A 713 5.02 -16.68 23.73
CA ARG A 713 6.20 -17.56 23.68
C ARG A 713 6.33 -18.42 24.95
N SER A 714 5.55 -18.11 25.99
CA SER A 714 5.38 -18.87 27.22
C SER A 714 3.97 -19.48 27.29
N HIS A 715 3.79 -20.54 28.09
CA HIS A 715 2.51 -21.26 28.14
C HIS A 715 1.36 -20.36 28.63
N SER A 716 0.30 -20.22 27.81
CA SER A 716 -0.96 -19.56 28.21
C SER A 716 -1.58 -20.28 29.42
N PRO A 717 -2.27 -19.57 30.34
CA PRO A 717 -2.94 -20.22 31.48
C PRO A 717 -3.98 -21.26 31.04
N SER A 718 -3.95 -22.45 31.63
CA SER A 718 -4.84 -23.58 31.28
C SER A 718 -6.33 -23.22 31.35
N LYS A 719 -6.72 -22.31 32.24
CA LYS A 719 -8.10 -21.81 32.36
C LYS A 719 -8.57 -21.00 31.15
N LEU A 720 -7.70 -20.16 30.59
CA LEU A 720 -8.01 -19.37 29.40
C LEU A 720 -8.24 -20.30 28.21
N GLN A 721 -7.34 -21.27 28.04
CA GLN A 721 -7.43 -22.26 26.97
C GLN A 721 -8.73 -23.05 27.05
N LYS A 722 -9.14 -23.44 28.27
CA LYS A 722 -10.41 -24.15 28.49
C LYS A 722 -11.60 -23.32 28.04
N SER A 723 -11.70 -22.08 28.55
CA SER A 723 -12.82 -21.18 28.28
C SER A 723 -12.94 -20.86 26.78
N VAL A 724 -11.81 -20.67 26.12
CA VAL A 724 -11.72 -20.40 24.68
C VAL A 724 -12.14 -21.64 23.86
N VAL A 725 -11.65 -22.84 24.22
CA VAL A 725 -12.02 -24.10 23.55
C VAL A 725 -13.50 -24.45 23.76
N GLU A 726 -14.03 -24.26 24.96
CA GLU A 726 -15.45 -24.45 25.25
C GLU A 726 -16.32 -23.50 24.42
N ALA A 727 -15.94 -22.21 24.35
CA ALA A 727 -16.63 -21.22 23.51
C ALA A 727 -16.62 -21.59 22.00
N MET A 728 -15.52 -22.15 21.49
CA MET A 728 -15.42 -22.66 20.11
C MET A 728 -16.36 -23.82 19.82
N CYS A 729 -16.33 -24.78 20.72
CA CYS A 729 -16.86 -26.11 20.46
C CYS A 729 -18.28 -26.29 20.99
N ASN A 730 -18.86 -25.27 21.63
CA ASN A 730 -20.30 -25.13 21.86
C ASN A 730 -21.16 -25.09 20.57
N GLY A 731 -20.58 -25.43 19.40
CA GLY A 731 -21.28 -25.84 18.20
C GLY A 731 -21.84 -24.71 17.33
N ARG A 732 -21.64 -23.45 17.73
CA ARG A 732 -22.26 -22.30 17.05
C ARG A 732 -21.45 -21.76 15.86
N HIS A 733 -20.15 -22.07 15.73
CA HIS A 733 -19.24 -21.47 14.72
C HIS A 733 -18.16 -22.42 14.19
N GLY A 734 -17.66 -22.17 12.98
CA GLY A 734 -16.44 -22.80 12.46
C GLY A 734 -15.19 -22.13 13.04
N TYR A 735 -14.09 -22.86 13.21
CA TYR A 735 -12.87 -22.29 13.84
C TYR A 735 -11.58 -22.86 13.26
N PHE A 736 -10.50 -22.12 13.48
CA PHE A 736 -9.17 -22.46 13.00
C PHE A 736 -8.14 -22.37 14.13
N ILE A 737 -7.32 -23.41 14.26
CA ILE A 737 -6.27 -23.47 15.27
C ILE A 737 -4.93 -23.63 14.57
N ARG A 738 -4.03 -22.71 14.89
CA ARG A 738 -2.68 -22.63 14.40
C ARG A 738 -1.76 -23.19 15.49
N HIS A 739 -0.62 -23.78 15.11
CA HIS A 739 0.35 -24.32 16.06
C HIS A 739 -0.07 -25.57 16.83
N THR A 740 -0.61 -26.58 16.14
CA THR A 740 -0.75 -27.93 16.73
C THR A 740 0.57 -28.71 16.58
N PRO A 741 0.98 -29.51 17.58
CA PRO A 741 2.20 -30.31 17.51
C PRO A 741 2.22 -31.22 16.27
N GLY A 742 3.39 -31.33 15.65
CA GLY A 742 3.63 -31.93 14.32
C GLY A 742 3.51 -33.46 14.23
N GLN A 743 2.54 -34.07 14.89
CA GLN A 743 2.15 -35.45 14.63
C GLN A 743 0.63 -35.57 14.53
N MET A 744 0.16 -36.05 13.39
CA MET A 744 -1.25 -36.33 13.15
C MET A 744 -1.79 -37.28 14.23
N PRO A 745 -2.95 -37.01 14.85
CA PRO A 745 -3.56 -37.97 15.76
C PRO A 745 -3.82 -39.30 15.04
N ASN A 746 -3.08 -40.35 15.40
CA ASN A 746 -3.64 -41.35 16.29
C ASN A 746 -4.91 -42.10 15.86
N TRP A 747 -6.00 -41.37 15.81
CA TRP A 747 -7.37 -41.85 15.65
C TRP A 747 -8.16 -40.99 14.64
N MET A 748 -7.50 -40.14 13.86
CA MET A 748 -8.11 -39.46 12.70
C MET A 748 -8.84 -40.48 11.84
N SER A 749 -10.07 -40.15 11.42
CA SER A 749 -10.94 -41.04 10.65
C SER A 749 -10.30 -41.45 9.34
N TYR A 750 -9.60 -40.51 8.70
CA TYR A 750 -8.89 -40.70 7.45
C TYR A 750 -7.53 -40.00 7.51
N ARG A 751 -6.52 -40.60 6.89
CA ARG A 751 -5.15 -40.09 6.82
C ARG A 751 -4.58 -40.30 5.43
N GLY A 752 -3.86 -39.31 4.93
CA GLY A 752 -3.16 -39.40 3.66
C GLY A 752 -1.86 -38.61 3.66
N GLU A 753 -0.98 -38.97 2.75
CA GLU A 753 0.22 -38.21 2.42
C GLU A 753 -0.05 -37.37 1.16
N GLY A 754 0.43 -36.13 1.14
CA GLY A 754 0.26 -35.25 -0.01
C GLY A 754 -1.05 -34.43 -0.03
N ARG A 755 -1.42 -33.96 -1.23
CA ARG A 755 -2.42 -32.89 -1.45
C ARG A 755 -3.87 -33.36 -1.51
N SER A 756 -4.12 -34.66 -1.64
CA SER A 756 -5.47 -35.20 -1.79
C SER A 756 -5.71 -36.35 -0.82
N LEU A 757 -6.92 -36.43 -0.27
CA LEU A 757 -7.38 -37.51 0.60
C LEU A 757 -8.84 -37.81 0.29
N SER A 758 -9.13 -39.06 -0.08
CA SER A 758 -10.50 -39.55 -0.28
C SER A 758 -11.08 -40.08 1.03
N PHE A 759 -12.36 -39.79 1.30
CA PHE A 759 -13.03 -40.15 2.54
C PHE A 759 -14.56 -40.22 2.37
N HIS A 760 -15.24 -40.83 3.36
CA HIS A 760 -16.71 -40.87 3.43
C HIS A 760 -17.21 -40.19 4.70
N ILE A 761 -18.47 -39.71 4.66
CA ILE A 761 -19.11 -39.08 5.82
C ILE A 761 -20.42 -39.80 6.17
N PRO A 762 -20.64 -40.21 7.43
CA PRO A 762 -21.90 -40.82 7.85
C PRO A 762 -23.06 -39.79 7.81
N PRO A 763 -24.32 -40.22 7.62
CA PRO A 763 -25.49 -39.32 7.54
C PRO A 763 -25.69 -38.40 8.75
N VAL A 764 -25.24 -38.84 9.93
CA VAL A 764 -25.46 -38.20 11.25
C VAL A 764 -24.36 -37.21 11.66
N PHE A 765 -23.46 -36.83 10.75
CA PHE A 765 -22.38 -35.90 11.07
C PHE A 765 -22.88 -34.46 11.33
N GLN A 766 -22.20 -33.77 12.25
CA GLN A 766 -22.38 -32.34 12.56
C GLN A 766 -21.28 -31.46 11.95
N GLY A 767 -20.08 -32.00 11.75
CA GLY A 767 -18.97 -31.28 11.12
C GLY A 767 -17.75 -32.16 10.87
N LEU A 768 -16.76 -31.58 10.23
CA LEU A 768 -15.49 -32.21 9.89
C LEU A 768 -14.34 -31.44 10.52
N VAL A 769 -13.38 -32.16 11.06
CA VAL A 769 -12.08 -31.64 11.48
C VAL A 769 -11.08 -31.98 10.39
N VAL A 770 -10.47 -30.97 9.80
CA VAL A 770 -9.40 -31.13 8.82
C VAL A 770 -8.07 -30.75 9.46
N TRP A 771 -7.09 -31.65 9.36
CA TRP A 771 -5.73 -31.43 9.86
C TRP A 771 -4.72 -31.45 8.71
N VAL A 772 -3.74 -30.56 8.75
CA VAL A 772 -2.72 -30.42 7.69
C VAL A 772 -1.34 -30.16 8.30
N ASP A 773 -0.32 -30.90 7.85
CA ASP A 773 1.10 -30.70 8.18
C ASP A 773 1.91 -30.18 7.00
N LYS A 774 2.80 -29.21 7.24
CA LYS A 774 3.56 -28.55 6.17
C LYS A 774 4.95 -28.05 6.61
N ASP A 775 5.93 -28.11 5.71
CA ASP A 775 7.35 -27.84 6.01
C ASP A 775 7.86 -26.41 5.71
N ASP A 776 7.03 -25.54 5.12
CA ASP A 776 7.53 -24.32 4.45
C ASP A 776 6.93 -23.00 4.94
N LYS A 777 7.69 -21.91 4.78
CA LYS A 777 7.42 -20.57 5.35
C LYS A 777 6.39 -19.77 4.54
N ASP A 778 5.48 -19.11 5.26
CA ASP A 778 4.63 -17.98 4.82
C ASP A 778 3.76 -18.14 3.55
N ALA A 779 2.92 -19.18 3.52
CA ALA A 779 1.91 -19.38 2.48
C ALA A 779 0.47 -19.44 3.05
N HIS A 780 -0.49 -18.95 2.27
CA HIS A 780 -1.89 -19.28 2.39
C HIS A 780 -2.20 -20.71 1.97
N ILE A 781 -2.88 -21.48 2.81
CA ILE A 781 -3.48 -22.77 2.45
C ILE A 781 -4.88 -22.54 1.87
N ILE A 782 -5.30 -23.38 0.94
CA ILE A 782 -6.67 -23.45 0.44
C ILE A 782 -7.11 -24.89 0.59
N ILE A 783 -8.28 -25.07 1.20
CA ILE A 783 -8.94 -26.36 1.34
C ILE A 783 -10.20 -26.38 0.50
N ILE A 784 -10.31 -27.44 -0.29
CA ILE A 784 -11.45 -27.77 -1.13
C ILE A 784 -11.95 -29.14 -0.69
N ILE A 785 -13.26 -29.27 -0.51
CA ILE A 785 -13.93 -30.57 -0.40
C ILE A 785 -14.90 -30.65 -1.57
N ARG A 786 -14.77 -31.71 -2.37
CA ARG A 786 -15.65 -31.97 -3.51
C ARG A 786 -16.15 -33.41 -3.49
N ASN A 787 -17.28 -33.64 -4.14
CA ASN A 787 -17.78 -34.99 -4.39
C ASN A 787 -16.97 -35.62 -5.53
N ASN A 788 -16.41 -36.81 -5.30
CA ASN A 788 -15.50 -37.48 -6.24
C ASN A 788 -16.23 -37.99 -7.50
N ARG A 789 -17.54 -38.27 -7.40
CA ARG A 789 -18.35 -38.84 -8.48
C ARG A 789 -18.79 -37.81 -9.52
N ASN A 790 -19.20 -36.62 -9.08
CA ASN A 790 -19.75 -35.58 -9.96
C ASN A 790 -18.89 -34.30 -10.00
N GLY A 791 -17.86 -34.18 -9.14
CA GLY A 791 -16.98 -33.02 -9.08
C GLY A 791 -17.57 -31.79 -8.37
N ASN A 792 -18.79 -31.89 -7.80
CA ASN A 792 -19.46 -30.77 -7.16
C ASN A 792 -18.65 -30.25 -5.97
N LEU A 793 -18.46 -28.94 -5.91
CA LEU A 793 -17.76 -28.27 -4.83
C LEU A 793 -18.67 -28.17 -3.61
N LEU A 794 -18.32 -28.90 -2.54
CA LEU A 794 -19.08 -28.90 -1.29
C LEU A 794 -18.58 -27.83 -0.31
N PHE A 795 -17.28 -27.54 -0.33
CA PHE A 795 -16.67 -26.53 0.53
C PHE A 795 -15.39 -25.97 -0.09
N GLN A 796 -15.18 -24.66 0.00
CA GLN A 796 -13.92 -24.02 -0.34
C GLN A 796 -13.59 -22.93 0.68
N CYS A 797 -12.34 -22.86 1.13
CA CYS A 797 -11.89 -21.79 2.01
C CYS A 797 -10.70 -21.04 1.41
N THR A 798 -10.82 -19.71 1.24
CA THR A 798 -9.93 -18.94 0.35
C THR A 798 -8.81 -18.14 1.04
N LYS A 799 -8.79 -18.03 2.38
CA LYS A 799 -7.77 -17.26 3.13
C LYS A 799 -7.26 -17.94 4.40
N TRP A 800 -6.26 -18.81 4.28
CA TRP A 800 -5.58 -19.43 5.44
C TRP A 800 -4.24 -18.74 5.61
N TYR A 801 -3.65 -18.59 6.79
CA TYR A 801 -2.24 -18.20 6.91
C TYR A 801 -1.55 -19.33 7.68
N TYR A 802 -0.36 -19.74 7.25
CA TYR A 802 0.38 -20.85 7.84
C TYR A 802 1.61 -20.36 8.62
N HIS A 803 2.06 -21.12 9.62
CA HIS A 803 3.34 -20.90 10.30
C HIS A 803 4.26 -22.12 10.13
N PRO A 804 5.53 -21.96 9.72
CA PRO A 804 6.41 -22.98 9.15
C PRO A 804 6.81 -24.21 9.98
N LYS A 805 6.29 -24.43 11.19
CA LYS A 805 6.85 -25.44 12.12
C LYS A 805 5.82 -26.32 12.83
N THR A 806 4.54 -26.27 12.44
CA THR A 806 3.44 -26.88 13.23
C THR A 806 2.21 -27.18 12.38
N GLY A 807 1.51 -28.29 12.66
CA GLY A 807 0.24 -28.63 12.01
C GLY A 807 -0.87 -27.62 12.29
N SER A 808 -1.86 -27.54 11.39
CA SER A 808 -3.04 -26.67 11.53
C SER A 808 -4.34 -27.46 11.52
N ILE A 809 -5.33 -27.03 12.32
CA ILE A 809 -6.67 -27.63 12.40
C ILE A 809 -7.72 -26.64 11.90
N ARG A 810 -8.65 -27.12 11.05
CA ARG A 810 -9.87 -26.42 10.67
C ARG A 810 -11.09 -27.27 11.01
N TYR A 811 -12.01 -26.73 11.81
CA TYR A 811 -13.35 -27.31 11.97
C TYR A 811 -14.31 -26.69 10.97
N ILE A 812 -14.98 -27.54 10.19
CA ILE A 812 -15.95 -27.20 9.14
C ILE A 812 -17.30 -27.72 9.60
N ARG A 813 -18.29 -26.83 9.76
CA ARG A 813 -19.65 -27.25 10.09
C ARG A 813 -20.36 -27.83 8.89
N ARG A 814 -21.31 -28.73 9.13
CA ARG A 814 -22.22 -29.20 8.08
C ARG A 814 -22.95 -28.04 7.37
N SER A 815 -23.32 -26.99 8.10
CA SER A 815 -23.97 -25.79 7.52
C SER A 815 -23.05 -24.89 6.71
N GLU A 816 -21.72 -25.08 6.77
CA GLU A 816 -20.76 -24.42 5.88
C GLU A 816 -20.58 -25.18 4.56
N MET A 817 -21.13 -26.39 4.45
CA MET A 817 -21.00 -27.24 3.28
C MET A 817 -22.29 -27.21 2.44
N ALA A 818 -22.15 -27.16 1.12
CA ALA A 818 -23.26 -27.26 0.17
C ALA A 818 -23.74 -28.72 0.06
N MET A 819 -24.55 -29.17 1.02
CA MET A 819 -24.93 -30.58 1.20
C MET A 819 -26.23 -30.98 0.49
N GLU A 820 -26.77 -30.13 -0.39
CA GLU A 820 -28.10 -30.31 -1.02
C GLU A 820 -28.18 -31.59 -1.88
N ASP A 821 -27.08 -31.95 -2.56
CA ASP A 821 -26.99 -33.12 -3.45
C ASP A 821 -26.15 -34.29 -2.88
N TYR A 822 -25.84 -34.28 -1.58
CA TYR A 822 -24.99 -35.30 -0.97
C TYR A 822 -25.76 -36.58 -0.62
N CYS A 823 -25.25 -37.74 -1.05
CA CYS A 823 -25.72 -39.05 -0.65
C CYS A 823 -24.74 -39.75 0.30
N ALA A 824 -25.24 -40.58 1.22
CA ALA A 824 -24.40 -41.34 2.16
C ALA A 824 -23.42 -42.31 1.49
N ASP A 825 -23.67 -42.69 0.24
CA ASP A 825 -22.80 -43.53 -0.58
C ASP A 825 -21.68 -42.75 -1.30
N ASP A 826 -21.70 -41.42 -1.26
CA ASP A 826 -20.75 -40.59 -1.99
C ASP A 826 -19.37 -40.63 -1.35
N GLU A 827 -18.34 -40.78 -2.19
CA GLU A 827 -16.95 -40.57 -1.81
C GLU A 827 -16.60 -39.10 -2.01
N LEU A 828 -16.00 -38.50 -1.00
CA LEU A 828 -15.55 -37.11 -1.03
C LEU A 828 -14.04 -37.05 -1.14
N GLU A 829 -13.55 -36.01 -1.82
CA GLU A 829 -12.14 -35.73 -1.93
C GLU A 829 -11.82 -34.41 -1.22
N LEU A 830 -10.92 -34.48 -0.24
CA LEU A 830 -10.25 -33.32 0.33
C LEU A 830 -9.06 -32.98 -0.55
N TYR A 831 -9.01 -31.75 -1.08
CA TYR A 831 -7.91 -31.25 -1.88
C TYR A 831 -7.29 -30.00 -1.23
N ILE A 832 -5.96 -30.01 -1.06
CA ILE A 832 -5.19 -28.97 -0.36
C ILE A 832 -4.08 -28.43 -1.26
N TYR A 833 -3.99 -27.11 -1.38
CA TYR A 833 -2.86 -26.46 -2.04
C TYR A 833 -2.50 -25.13 -1.36
N SER A 834 -1.37 -24.52 -1.73
CA SER A 834 -0.89 -23.29 -1.09
C SER A 834 -0.54 -22.15 -2.06
N LYS A 835 -0.67 -20.89 -1.60
CA LYS A 835 -0.38 -19.63 -2.32
C LYS A 835 0.51 -18.72 -1.44
N PRO A 836 1.43 -17.90 -1.96
CA PRO A 836 2.25 -17.02 -1.11
C PRO A 836 1.44 -15.89 -0.45
N SER A 837 1.83 -15.43 0.73
CA SER A 837 1.14 -14.33 1.44
C SER A 837 1.50 -12.93 0.91
N PRO A 838 0.60 -11.92 0.97
CA PRO A 838 0.89 -10.54 0.56
C PRO A 838 2.07 -9.89 1.28
N LEU A 839 2.33 -10.26 2.54
CA LEU A 839 3.46 -9.74 3.32
C LEU A 839 4.78 -10.37 2.86
N ALA A 840 4.79 -11.67 2.57
CA ALA A 840 5.94 -12.35 1.98
C ALA A 840 6.22 -11.82 0.56
N MET A 841 5.18 -11.55 -0.23
CA MET A 841 5.31 -10.86 -1.53
C MET A 841 5.88 -9.45 -1.36
N ALA A 842 5.42 -8.67 -0.38
CA ALA A 842 5.90 -7.31 -0.12
C ALA A 842 7.34 -7.26 0.47
N MET A 843 7.74 -8.24 1.29
CA MET A 843 9.10 -8.36 1.82
C MET A 843 10.08 -8.83 0.72
N ALA A 844 9.68 -9.81 -0.10
CA ALA A 844 10.45 -10.23 -1.27
C ALA A 844 10.61 -9.10 -2.31
N MET A 845 9.62 -8.21 -2.44
CA MET A 845 9.70 -6.98 -3.23
C MET A 845 10.66 -5.94 -2.66
N LYS A 846 10.95 -5.97 -1.35
CA LYS A 846 11.81 -4.99 -0.66
C LYS A 846 13.29 -5.41 -0.64
N ASP A 847 13.55 -6.70 -0.48
CA ASP A 847 14.92 -7.25 -0.46
C ASP A 847 15.41 -7.67 -1.86
N ALA A 848 14.57 -7.51 -2.88
CA ALA A 848 14.92 -7.81 -4.27
C ALA A 848 15.45 -9.25 -4.42
N VAL A 849 14.94 -10.21 -3.65
CA VAL A 849 15.17 -11.63 -3.87
C VAL A 849 13.80 -12.26 -3.73
N MET A 850 13.22 -12.69 -4.85
CA MET A 850 12.06 -13.58 -4.80
C MET A 850 12.64 -14.97 -4.55
N PRO A 851 12.30 -15.64 -3.44
CA PRO A 851 12.53 -17.07 -3.36
C PRO A 851 11.67 -17.73 -4.43
N SER A 852 12.20 -18.73 -5.12
CA SER A 852 11.42 -19.61 -5.97
C SER A 852 10.39 -20.35 -5.11
N PHE A 853 9.19 -19.79 -4.96
CA PHE A 853 8.09 -20.44 -4.25
C PHE A 853 7.48 -21.51 -5.17
N GLU A 854 8.08 -22.69 -5.21
CA GLU A 854 7.33 -23.88 -5.62
C GLU A 854 6.18 -24.09 -4.62
N PRO A 855 4.96 -24.46 -5.06
CA PRO A 855 3.90 -24.82 -4.13
C PRO A 855 4.31 -26.07 -3.36
N SER A 856 4.86 -25.89 -2.16
CA SER A 856 5.17 -26.98 -1.23
C SER A 856 3.92 -27.84 -1.00
N THR A 857 4.04 -29.15 -1.25
CA THR A 857 3.01 -30.15 -0.93
C THR A 857 2.89 -30.28 0.59
N PRO A 858 1.68 -30.35 1.17
CA PRO A 858 1.54 -30.77 2.56
C PRO A 858 2.13 -32.17 2.71
N LYS A 859 2.85 -32.41 3.81
CA LYS A 859 3.44 -33.72 4.10
C LYS A 859 2.34 -34.73 4.36
N GLN A 860 1.39 -34.33 5.19
CA GLN A 860 0.29 -35.17 5.63
C GLN A 860 -0.99 -34.34 5.75
N CYS A 861 -2.12 -34.99 5.50
CA CYS A 861 -3.44 -34.45 5.79
C CYS A 861 -4.34 -35.51 6.41
N GLY A 862 -5.33 -35.06 7.16
CA GLY A 862 -6.30 -35.93 7.80
C GLY A 862 -7.68 -35.29 7.88
N VAL A 863 -8.70 -36.14 7.85
CA VAL A 863 -10.10 -35.76 8.10
C VAL A 863 -10.60 -36.58 9.27
N HIS A 864 -11.26 -35.92 10.21
CA HIS A 864 -11.97 -36.57 11.29
C HIS A 864 -13.43 -36.10 11.37
N VAL A 865 -14.34 -37.05 11.62
CA VAL A 865 -15.79 -36.82 11.60
C VAL A 865 -16.30 -36.53 13.00
N ILE A 866 -17.03 -35.43 13.16
CA ILE A 866 -17.78 -35.12 14.39
C ILE A 866 -19.25 -35.44 14.18
N VAL A 867 -19.82 -36.29 15.05
CA VAL A 867 -21.20 -36.76 14.95
C VAL A 867 -22.13 -36.15 15.99
N GLY A 868 -23.41 -36.03 15.63
CA GLY A 868 -24.45 -35.58 16.57
C GLY A 868 -24.87 -36.66 17.54
N LYS A 869 -25.46 -36.26 18.67
CA LYS A 869 -26.15 -37.20 19.57
C LYS A 869 -27.28 -37.88 18.80
N SER A 870 -27.26 -39.20 18.75
CA SER A 870 -28.34 -40.01 18.19
C SER A 870 -28.67 -41.11 19.19
N ASP A 871 -29.94 -41.24 19.59
CA ASP A 871 -30.42 -42.24 20.55
C ASP A 871 -30.43 -43.68 19.98
N SER A 872 -29.87 -43.89 18.78
CA SER A 872 -30.05 -45.06 17.93
C SER A 872 -28.78 -45.87 17.64
N PHE A 873 -27.65 -45.59 18.31
CA PHE A 873 -26.40 -46.32 18.07
C PHE A 873 -25.92 -46.98 19.36
N GLU A 874 -25.75 -48.30 19.34
CA GLU A 874 -24.97 -49.00 20.36
C GLU A 874 -23.52 -48.52 20.26
N GLU A 875 -23.09 -47.70 21.22
CA GLU A 875 -21.70 -47.25 21.37
C GLU A 875 -20.79 -48.45 21.64
N LEU A 876 -20.23 -49.06 20.59
CA LEU A 876 -19.03 -49.88 20.72
C LEU A 876 -17.85 -48.93 20.97
N ALA A 877 -17.70 -48.53 22.24
CA ALA A 877 -16.66 -47.62 22.70
C ALA A 877 -15.26 -48.24 22.47
N VAL A 878 -14.52 -47.71 21.50
CA VAL A 878 -13.10 -48.03 21.32
C VAL A 878 -12.27 -46.95 22.04
N GLY A 879 -12.27 -47.01 23.37
CA GLY A 879 -11.49 -46.12 24.23
C GLY A 879 -12.16 -44.79 24.63
N ARG A 880 -11.41 -43.90 25.30
CA ARG A 880 -11.93 -42.64 25.88
C ARG A 880 -12.24 -41.54 24.85
N ASP A 881 -11.65 -41.59 23.65
CA ASP A 881 -11.55 -40.42 22.75
C ASP A 881 -12.29 -40.56 21.40
N ALA A 882 -12.82 -41.75 21.06
CA ALA A 882 -13.46 -42.01 19.76
C ALA A 882 -14.56 -43.09 19.82
N VAL A 883 -15.47 -43.04 18.83
CA VAL A 883 -16.57 -43.98 18.58
C VAL A 883 -16.40 -44.57 17.18
N MET A 884 -16.71 -45.85 16.98
CA MET A 884 -16.76 -46.45 15.64
C MET A 884 -18.21 -46.53 15.14
N LEU A 885 -18.47 -45.96 13.97
CA LEU A 885 -19.78 -45.98 13.32
C LEU A 885 -19.77 -46.94 12.14
N PRO A 886 -20.73 -47.88 12.02
CA PRO A 886 -20.83 -48.74 10.86
C PRO A 886 -21.11 -47.92 9.59
N HIS A 887 -20.39 -48.20 8.50
CA HIS A 887 -20.57 -47.54 7.21
C HIS A 887 -20.76 -48.57 6.08
N PRO A 888 -21.77 -48.43 5.20
CA PRO A 888 -22.13 -49.45 4.22
C PRO A 888 -21.00 -49.90 3.29
N ARG A 889 -20.06 -49.01 2.96
CA ARG A 889 -18.96 -49.28 2.02
C ARG A 889 -17.59 -49.48 2.64
N CYS A 890 -17.37 -49.00 3.87
CA CYS A 890 -16.03 -48.95 4.47
C CYS A 890 -15.92 -49.76 5.78
N GLY A 891 -16.98 -50.48 6.16
CA GLY A 891 -17.04 -51.24 7.39
C GLY A 891 -17.35 -50.35 8.59
N SER A 892 -16.38 -49.57 9.06
CA SER A 892 -16.56 -48.62 10.17
C SER A 892 -15.77 -47.33 9.99
N ILE A 893 -16.31 -46.21 10.48
CA ILE A 893 -15.70 -44.88 10.50
C ILE A 893 -15.46 -44.48 11.95
N THR A 894 -14.21 -44.17 12.30
CA THR A 894 -13.88 -43.55 13.58
C THR A 894 -14.45 -42.14 13.62
N ALA A 895 -15.15 -41.75 14.68
CA ALA A 895 -15.73 -40.43 14.86
C ALA A 895 -15.66 -40.01 16.34
N SER A 896 -15.95 -38.76 16.65
CA SER A 896 -16.03 -38.29 18.04
C SER A 896 -17.28 -37.43 18.24
N THR A 897 -17.81 -37.43 19.45
CA THR A 897 -18.82 -36.45 19.86
C THR A 897 -18.18 -35.06 20.03
N PRO A 898 -18.94 -33.96 19.96
CA PRO A 898 -18.42 -32.61 20.22
C PRO A 898 -17.69 -32.51 21.57
N LYS A 899 -18.19 -33.21 22.61
CA LYS A 899 -17.58 -33.25 23.93
C LYS A 899 -16.21 -33.95 23.93
N GLN A 900 -16.12 -35.13 23.30
CA GLN A 900 -14.83 -35.84 23.17
C GLN A 900 -13.80 -35.01 22.39
N TRP A 901 -14.26 -34.31 21.35
CA TRP A 901 -13.39 -33.41 20.58
C TRP A 901 -12.90 -32.20 21.41
N ILE A 902 -13.78 -31.61 22.25
CA ILE A 902 -13.41 -30.56 23.22
C ILE A 902 -12.34 -31.05 24.16
N ASP A 903 -12.58 -32.18 24.81
CA ASP A 903 -11.71 -32.74 25.84
C ASP A 903 -10.32 -33.05 25.25
N PHE A 904 -10.28 -33.61 24.04
CA PHE A 904 -9.04 -33.84 23.31
C PHE A 904 -8.30 -32.54 22.95
N LEU A 905 -9.01 -31.60 22.32
CA LEU A 905 -8.42 -30.36 21.85
C LEU A 905 -7.86 -29.55 23.04
N PHE A 906 -8.61 -29.52 24.14
CA PHE A 906 -8.17 -28.92 25.38
C PHE A 906 -6.90 -29.59 25.93
N ALA A 907 -6.87 -30.92 26.03
CA ALA A 907 -5.70 -31.67 26.51
C ALA A 907 -4.46 -31.44 25.62
N LYS A 908 -4.63 -31.28 24.30
CA LYS A 908 -3.53 -30.96 23.39
C LYS A 908 -3.05 -29.52 23.51
N LEU A 909 -3.96 -28.57 23.70
CA LEU A 909 -3.60 -27.15 23.82
C LEU A 909 -2.92 -26.81 25.16
N GLN A 910 -3.14 -27.61 26.22
CA GLN A 910 -2.47 -27.44 27.53
C GLN A 910 -0.94 -27.36 27.46
N ASN A 911 -0.32 -28.05 26.51
CA ASN A 911 1.14 -28.14 26.42
C ASN A 911 1.75 -27.23 25.33
N HIS A 912 0.95 -26.38 24.67
CA HIS A 912 1.38 -25.62 23.50
C HIS A 912 0.85 -24.18 23.48
N ASN A 913 1.56 -23.31 22.75
CA ASN A 913 1.19 -21.90 22.60
C ASN A 913 -0.09 -21.80 21.77
N LEU A 914 -1.13 -21.15 22.30
CA LEU A 914 -2.32 -20.84 21.50
C LEU A 914 -1.97 -19.73 20.53
N ASN A 915 -2.00 -20.02 19.24
CA ASN A 915 -2.22 -19.02 18.20
C ASN A 915 -3.50 -19.40 17.48
N LEU A 916 -4.57 -18.70 17.83
CA LEU A 916 -5.91 -19.18 17.60
C LEU A 916 -6.66 -18.17 16.76
N ARG A 917 -7.37 -18.61 15.70
CA ARG A 917 -8.18 -17.72 14.85
C ARG A 917 -9.60 -18.24 14.70
N LEU A 918 -10.55 -17.38 15.00
CA LEU A 918 -11.97 -17.71 14.94
C LEU A 918 -12.58 -17.03 13.72
N PHE A 919 -13.57 -17.66 13.09
CA PHE A 919 -14.17 -17.15 11.86
C PHE A 919 -15.67 -17.38 11.90
N VAL A 920 -16.47 -16.36 11.57
CA VAL A 920 -17.91 -16.50 11.37
C VAL A 920 -18.29 -15.84 10.05
N ARG A 921 -18.57 -16.67 9.02
CA ARG A 921 -18.97 -16.37 7.62
C ARG A 921 -18.06 -15.42 6.82
N GLU A 922 -17.59 -15.88 5.65
CA GLU A 922 -17.22 -15.02 4.49
C GLU A 922 -18.44 -14.86 3.58
#